data_AF-A0AA37RB71-F1
#
_entry.id   AF-A0AA37RB71-F1
#
_cell.length_a   1.000
_cell.length_b   1.000
_cell.length_c   1.000
_cell.angle_alpha   90.00
_cell.angle_beta   90.00
_cell.angle_gamma   90.00
#
_symmetry.space_group_name_H-M   'P 1'
#
loop_
_entity.id
_entity.type
_entity.pdbx_description
1 polymer ?
#
loop_
_entity_poly.entity_id
_entity_poly.type
_entity_poly.pdbx_seq_one_letter_code
_entity_poly.pdbx_strand_id
1 'polypeptide(L)'
;MAVHAQAQNNTDPVIQSAIYDGNSVRVIWTPSSDTSVTGYVIQLAWLGGGAPVVAYQSQVFQGQNTGIGNLTLSQPLNTDVTYQIVVQAQWGSTCGQNSAPVILPTARPTLDEALYDGHGLQVTWQPSWQAASGYEILVVSQNIGTTYNVPVSGRQTSSALIDNDKLGGGLGDSSEWVVYVAAVGENSASARSDAASFPPSSMARPVLDKANLYRDGNRIVARWTGTTASGVVGYRLSASNPASATRYSLNVPGTNASSATLALPAALADSENFQLSVTALTASGAGLVSPLTPIVSTRPVLTSVDYNGTALKLDWVIPYNPAVTGYTLQAVSLSSGEHFLATVSNAGATSGSIPLAAPLDSTQAWVAQVIANGSAGGVGAEGELLPIITGCANFTSLVVSADGGSLEVTWQAPASVTGAELTTVSLLLDGTVTSSLGVNGNTARLALPATSGGAALTVCLAPSRGVVRNTSTTALGVPVTIPQISGWDTDAVSASGTLSWAVLVGAPGYRLSLPGGQHLDLTGTRTTLTPAQLANGGNPAQVTLRSAGTVNGCTLIGPASAPFVLATTPVRDVVVDYDGATLSARWSVVNEGQSYRISVLKTVSGTTSVDQAFTSSAGVLQQSWAYTPSTPEATLSVVVQANQPVLGIDNIGPASQAPALYRSAFIPSAQAASSSFPHLIPAASLSTALSGSAPASALTLYLPQIGKTDSLTGLPISQGPFTLAAATGTPYPYSLAIASSGTDSPWTFDTQPVRSGLLKAYVAFLQALESAGAAAWGIIAVQDALARAMPQTFEESLYYAFGLSFPSPDTGATLGSVDLRPGMILRVAASPFQTLSQSTSDLKWSNGYVTGPTVDYPVGQFVDSSGGISTGWDSFIGQLVSGGALSVNPPPSHDTTQQMGGVADAADLYFPAFITPFYRLFSPSALASASDPAVTTTVNNFSLAAAASFTALSSASNLPGGTVPVAYFRGRVVPKACLRVTLDGTPLVVPVGTTVANLLAQAGRMPVAASLPVHGVRVLRGLGAAVLDPNAPLGTGAWPLRLDWNGLGSYGPGWTPLSAPLLAGDSVTTQQP
;
A
#
# COMPACT_ATOMS: atom_id res chain seq x y z
N MET A 1 -71.90 -95.99 12.17
CA MET A 1 -73.36 -95.74 12.10
C MET A 1 -73.58 -94.66 11.06
N ALA A 2 -74.22 -94.98 9.95
CA ALA A 2 -74.55 -94.00 8.92
C ALA A 2 -75.66 -93.08 9.45
N VAL A 3 -75.42 -91.76 9.45
CA VAL A 3 -76.46 -90.76 9.70
C VAL A 3 -77.35 -90.74 8.46
N HIS A 4 -78.34 -91.64 8.40
CA HIS A 4 -79.35 -91.60 7.36
C HIS A 4 -80.29 -90.44 7.65
N ALA A 5 -80.47 -89.56 6.66
CA ALA A 5 -81.57 -88.60 6.63
C ALA A 5 -82.88 -89.39 6.67
N GLN A 6 -83.48 -89.53 7.85
CA GLN A 6 -84.85 -90.02 7.99
C GLN A 6 -85.81 -88.86 7.74
N ALA A 7 -86.98 -89.18 7.18
CA ALA A 7 -88.06 -88.20 7.03
C ALA A 7 -88.44 -87.67 8.42
N GLN A 8 -88.45 -86.34 8.55
CA GLN A 8 -88.70 -85.64 9.80
C GLN A 8 -90.08 -86.03 10.35
N ASN A 9 -90.12 -86.57 11.56
CA ASN A 9 -91.38 -86.83 12.27
C ASN A 9 -91.71 -85.61 13.15
N ASN A 10 -93.00 -85.37 13.38
CA ASN A 10 -93.45 -84.26 14.24
C ASN A 10 -92.98 -84.36 15.71
N THR A 11 -92.31 -85.45 16.09
CA THR A 11 -91.75 -85.66 17.43
C THR A 11 -90.25 -85.39 17.51
N ASP A 12 -89.55 -85.11 16.41
CA ASP A 12 -88.08 -84.93 16.42
C ASP A 12 -87.66 -83.62 17.10
N PRO A 13 -86.48 -83.55 17.75
CA PRO A 13 -85.95 -82.28 18.24
C PRO A 13 -85.66 -81.33 17.06
N VAL A 14 -85.90 -80.03 17.23
CA VAL A 14 -85.71 -79.02 16.17
C VAL A 14 -84.72 -77.96 16.60
N ILE A 15 -83.58 -77.84 15.92
CA ILE A 15 -82.59 -76.80 16.18
C ILE A 15 -83.19 -75.43 15.84
N GLN A 16 -83.20 -74.53 16.81
CA GLN A 16 -83.64 -73.13 16.66
C GLN A 16 -82.47 -72.20 16.32
N SER A 17 -81.31 -72.44 16.95
CA SER A 17 -80.09 -71.68 16.67
C SER A 17 -78.86 -72.49 17.01
N ALA A 18 -77.79 -72.35 16.23
CA ALA A 18 -76.47 -72.89 16.54
C ALA A 18 -75.42 -71.79 16.38
N ILE A 19 -74.67 -71.49 17.43
CA ILE A 19 -73.74 -70.37 17.48
C ILE A 19 -72.33 -70.93 17.69
N TYR A 20 -71.47 -70.72 16.70
CA TYR A 20 -70.05 -71.00 16.79
C TYR A 20 -69.29 -69.74 17.22
N ASP A 21 -68.56 -69.81 18.33
CA ASP A 21 -67.81 -68.67 18.89
C ASP A 21 -66.28 -68.80 18.74
N GLY A 22 -65.80 -69.82 18.02
CA GLY A 22 -64.38 -70.14 17.91
C GLY A 22 -63.98 -71.37 18.71
N ASN A 23 -64.48 -71.48 19.96
CA ASN A 23 -64.04 -72.48 20.94
C ASN A 23 -65.16 -73.44 21.35
N SER A 24 -66.41 -73.12 21.05
CA SER A 24 -67.56 -73.96 21.32
C SER A 24 -68.67 -73.75 20.30
N VAL A 25 -69.59 -74.70 20.23
CA VAL A 25 -70.84 -74.57 19.49
C VAL A 25 -72.00 -74.65 20.48
N ARG A 26 -72.65 -73.52 20.72
CA ARG A 26 -73.84 -73.44 21.55
C ARG A 26 -75.07 -73.69 20.68
N VAL A 27 -75.87 -74.69 21.02
CA VAL A 27 -77.07 -75.04 20.27
C VAL A 27 -78.30 -74.87 21.16
N ILE A 28 -79.32 -74.23 20.61
CA ILE A 28 -80.65 -74.11 21.20
C ILE A 28 -81.60 -74.88 20.29
N TRP A 29 -82.42 -75.74 20.87
CA TRP A 29 -83.40 -76.55 20.15
C TRP A 29 -84.71 -76.64 20.92
N THR A 30 -85.80 -76.85 20.19
CA THR A 30 -87.06 -77.30 20.77
C THR A 30 -86.90 -78.78 21.14
N PRO A 31 -87.10 -79.18 22.41
CA PRO A 31 -87.03 -80.59 22.81
C PRO A 31 -88.05 -81.45 22.05
N SER A 32 -87.75 -82.74 21.90
CA SER A 32 -88.66 -83.74 21.33
C SER A 32 -89.93 -83.84 22.19
N SER A 33 -91.08 -83.98 21.53
CA SER A 33 -92.37 -84.21 22.22
C SER A 33 -92.57 -85.68 22.63
N ASP A 34 -91.63 -86.58 22.31
CA ASP A 34 -91.68 -87.98 22.74
C ASP A 34 -91.30 -88.11 24.23
N THR A 35 -92.22 -88.64 25.03
CA THR A 35 -92.06 -88.85 26.48
C THR A 35 -91.02 -89.89 26.84
N SER A 36 -90.55 -90.68 25.88
CA SER A 36 -89.53 -91.71 26.08
C SER A 36 -88.12 -91.13 26.11
N VAL A 37 -87.93 -89.87 25.70
CA VAL A 37 -86.62 -89.21 25.62
C VAL A 37 -86.10 -88.87 27.01
N THR A 38 -84.91 -89.36 27.34
CA THR A 38 -84.26 -89.14 28.64
C THR A 38 -83.18 -88.05 28.58
N GLY A 39 -82.73 -87.66 27.39
CA GLY A 39 -81.73 -86.60 27.20
C GLY A 39 -81.34 -86.39 25.74
N TYR A 40 -80.36 -85.53 25.48
CA TYR A 40 -79.92 -85.15 24.13
C TYR A 40 -78.41 -85.11 23.99
N VAL A 41 -77.92 -85.31 22.78
CA VAL A 41 -76.51 -85.18 22.41
C VAL A 41 -76.39 -84.28 21.18
N ILE A 42 -75.41 -83.39 21.18
CA ILE A 42 -75.06 -82.58 20.02
C ILE A 42 -73.98 -83.33 19.24
N GLN A 43 -74.21 -83.58 17.96
CA GLN A 43 -73.26 -84.15 17.03
C GLN A 43 -72.90 -83.13 15.96
N LEU A 44 -71.61 -82.88 15.78
CA LEU A 44 -71.08 -82.04 14.73
C LEU A 44 -70.31 -82.92 13.74
N ALA A 45 -70.77 -82.97 12.50
CA ALA A 45 -70.18 -83.77 11.43
C ALA A 45 -69.67 -82.86 10.31
N TRP A 46 -68.55 -83.22 9.70
CA TRP A 46 -68.05 -82.52 8.50
C TRP A 46 -68.47 -83.28 7.24
N LEU A 47 -68.77 -82.52 6.18
CA LEU A 47 -69.22 -82.98 4.88
C LEU A 47 -68.04 -82.91 3.90
N GLY A 48 -67.43 -84.06 3.60
CA GLY A 48 -66.26 -84.16 2.72
C GLY A 48 -66.50 -85.09 1.54
N GLY A 49 -67.26 -84.65 0.53
CA GLY A 49 -67.49 -85.38 -0.73
C GLY A 49 -68.15 -86.77 -0.64
N GLY A 50 -68.33 -87.33 0.56
CA GLY A 50 -68.94 -88.62 0.88
C GLY A 50 -69.88 -88.54 2.09
N ALA A 51 -70.17 -89.67 2.74
CA ALA A 51 -71.09 -89.71 3.88
C ALA A 51 -70.60 -88.82 5.06
N PRO A 52 -71.51 -88.11 5.77
CA PRO A 52 -71.12 -87.24 6.88
C PRO A 52 -70.32 -87.99 7.96
N VAL A 53 -69.18 -87.43 8.37
CA VAL A 53 -68.32 -88.01 9.42
C VAL A 53 -68.43 -87.18 10.68
N VAL A 54 -68.91 -87.78 11.78
CA VAL A 54 -69.00 -87.12 13.09
C VAL A 54 -67.59 -86.76 13.58
N ALA A 55 -67.32 -85.46 13.66
CA ALA A 55 -66.04 -84.92 14.10
C ALA A 55 -66.03 -84.67 15.62
N TYR A 56 -67.15 -84.20 16.17
CA TYR A 56 -67.30 -83.90 17.59
C TYR A 56 -68.67 -84.34 18.09
N GLN A 57 -68.72 -84.77 19.35
CA GLN A 57 -69.94 -85.16 20.02
C GLN A 57 -69.91 -84.68 21.48
N SER A 58 -71.03 -84.13 21.95
CA SER A 58 -71.15 -83.72 23.35
C SER A 58 -71.34 -84.92 24.28
N GLN A 59 -71.17 -84.69 25.58
CA GLN A 59 -71.80 -85.58 26.58
C GLN A 59 -73.33 -85.48 26.49
N VAL A 60 -74.03 -86.47 27.04
CA VAL A 60 -75.51 -86.47 27.09
C VAL A 60 -75.99 -85.37 28.04
N PHE A 61 -76.73 -84.41 27.51
CA PHE A 61 -77.48 -83.45 28.31
C PHE A 61 -78.75 -84.15 28.82
N GLN A 62 -78.76 -84.49 30.11
CA GLN A 62 -79.88 -85.21 30.75
C GLN A 62 -81.13 -84.32 30.83
N GLY A 63 -82.31 -84.95 30.75
CA GLY A 63 -83.61 -84.30 30.89
C GLY A 63 -84.37 -84.19 29.58
N GLN A 64 -85.64 -84.65 29.58
CA GLN A 64 -86.52 -84.65 28.42
C GLN A 64 -86.77 -83.24 27.85
N ASN A 65 -86.85 -82.23 28.72
CA ASN A 65 -87.18 -80.84 28.35
C ASN A 65 -85.93 -79.96 28.13
N THR A 66 -84.74 -80.56 28.09
CA THR A 66 -83.50 -79.81 27.85
C THR A 66 -83.49 -79.32 26.40
N GLY A 67 -83.53 -77.99 26.20
CA GLY A 67 -83.56 -77.33 24.90
C GLY A 67 -82.31 -76.50 24.59
N ILE A 68 -81.24 -76.65 25.37
CA ILE A 68 -80.00 -75.93 25.16
C ILE A 68 -78.81 -76.78 25.60
N GLY A 69 -77.72 -76.66 24.86
CA GLY A 69 -76.48 -77.36 25.17
C GLY A 69 -75.28 -76.66 24.55
N ASN A 70 -74.11 -76.96 25.08
CA ASN A 70 -72.86 -76.42 24.56
C ASN A 70 -71.89 -77.55 24.23
N LEU A 71 -71.39 -77.56 23.01
CA LEU A 71 -70.34 -78.46 22.56
C LEU A 71 -69.01 -77.73 22.62
N THR A 72 -68.21 -77.99 23.65
CA THR A 72 -66.85 -77.47 23.74
C THR A 72 -65.95 -78.14 22.70
N LEU A 73 -65.17 -77.35 21.98
CA LEU A 73 -64.23 -77.84 20.97
C LEU A 73 -62.81 -77.79 21.54
N SER A 74 -62.00 -78.80 21.22
CA SER A 74 -60.58 -78.81 21.60
C SER A 74 -59.71 -77.88 20.74
N GLN A 75 -60.22 -77.48 19.57
CA GLN A 75 -59.58 -76.57 18.63
C GLN A 75 -60.65 -75.92 17.73
N PRO A 76 -60.38 -74.75 17.12
CA PRO A 76 -61.29 -74.11 16.18
C PRO A 76 -61.64 -75.03 14.99
N LEU A 77 -62.84 -74.84 14.44
CA LEU A 77 -63.32 -75.60 13.29
C LEU A 77 -62.60 -75.15 12.02
N ASN A 78 -62.32 -76.11 11.12
CA ASN A 78 -61.72 -75.80 9.83
C ASN A 78 -62.72 -75.02 8.96
N THR A 79 -62.34 -73.85 8.46
CA THR A 79 -63.21 -73.01 7.62
C THR A 79 -63.39 -73.53 6.19
N ASP A 80 -62.51 -74.44 5.74
CA ASP A 80 -62.47 -74.95 4.36
C ASP A 80 -63.43 -76.12 4.12
N VAL A 81 -64.07 -76.63 5.17
CA VAL A 81 -65.03 -77.73 5.08
C VAL A 81 -66.38 -77.32 5.64
N THR A 82 -67.46 -77.90 5.09
CA THR A 82 -68.81 -77.63 5.57
C THR A 82 -69.12 -78.52 6.76
N TYR A 83 -69.50 -77.92 7.88
CA TYR A 83 -69.99 -78.65 9.05
C TYR A 83 -71.51 -78.61 9.10
N GLN A 84 -72.10 -79.74 9.47
CA GLN A 84 -73.50 -79.84 9.84
C GLN A 84 -73.64 -80.26 11.30
N ILE A 85 -74.61 -79.68 11.98
CA ILE A 85 -74.93 -79.99 13.36
C ILE A 85 -76.29 -80.67 13.47
N VAL A 86 -76.36 -81.69 14.31
CA VAL A 86 -77.56 -82.47 14.60
C VAL A 86 -77.69 -82.61 16.11
N VAL A 87 -78.92 -82.50 16.61
CA VAL A 87 -79.26 -82.85 18.00
C VAL A 87 -79.92 -84.22 17.96
N GLN A 88 -79.33 -85.20 18.64
CA GLN A 88 -79.84 -86.55 18.77
C GLN A 88 -80.51 -86.74 20.13
N ALA A 89 -81.80 -87.08 20.14
CA ALA A 89 -82.52 -87.53 21.33
C ALA A 89 -82.00 -88.92 21.77
N GLN A 90 -82.01 -89.18 23.08
CA GLN A 90 -81.59 -90.45 23.67
C GLN A 90 -82.77 -91.12 24.39
N TRP A 91 -82.95 -92.43 24.19
CA TRP A 91 -83.93 -93.25 24.90
C TRP A 91 -83.20 -94.17 25.89
N GLY A 92 -82.94 -93.67 27.10
CA GLY A 92 -82.05 -94.36 28.04
C GLY A 92 -80.62 -94.38 27.51
N SER A 93 -80.12 -95.57 27.15
CA SER A 93 -78.77 -95.79 26.60
C SER A 93 -78.75 -96.03 25.08
N THR A 94 -79.90 -95.99 24.40
CA THR A 94 -79.98 -96.17 22.95
C THR A 94 -80.20 -94.84 22.25
N CYS A 95 -79.60 -94.72 21.06
CA CYS A 95 -79.75 -93.53 20.22
C CYS A 95 -81.19 -93.46 19.68
N GLY A 96 -81.85 -92.34 19.91
CA GLY A 96 -83.18 -92.03 19.42
C GLY A 96 -83.14 -91.16 18.16
N GLN A 97 -84.20 -90.37 17.96
CA GLN A 97 -84.42 -89.53 16.79
C GLN A 97 -83.39 -88.39 16.67
N ASN A 98 -83.02 -88.05 15.43
CA ASN A 98 -82.12 -86.93 15.11
C ASN A 98 -82.93 -85.73 14.63
N SER A 99 -82.47 -84.52 14.97
CA SER A 99 -82.95 -83.30 14.33
C SER A 99 -82.58 -83.29 12.84
N ALA A 100 -83.26 -82.45 12.06
CA ALA A 100 -82.75 -82.06 10.74
C ALA A 100 -81.34 -81.47 10.88
N PRO A 101 -80.40 -81.80 9.98
CA PRO A 101 -79.05 -81.25 10.01
C PRO A 101 -79.09 -79.76 9.65
N VAL A 102 -78.43 -78.95 10.48
CA VAL A 102 -78.26 -77.51 10.25
C VAL A 102 -76.82 -77.24 9.81
N ILE A 103 -76.64 -76.56 8.68
CA ILE A 103 -75.30 -76.12 8.24
C ILE A 103 -74.82 -75.01 9.18
N LEU A 104 -73.66 -75.23 9.79
CA LEU A 104 -73.04 -74.31 10.74
C LEU A 104 -71.98 -73.46 10.02
N PRO A 105 -72.12 -72.12 9.99
CA PRO A 105 -71.02 -71.24 9.58
C PRO A 105 -69.82 -71.41 10.53
N THR A 106 -68.64 -71.54 9.97
CA THR A 106 -67.35 -71.66 10.67
C THR A 106 -66.42 -70.47 10.44
N ALA A 107 -66.62 -69.72 9.35
CA ALA A 107 -65.87 -68.50 9.07
C ALA A 107 -66.43 -67.32 9.89
N ARG A 108 -65.76 -67.00 10.99
CA ARG A 108 -66.10 -65.88 11.90
C ARG A 108 -65.78 -64.53 11.22
N PRO A 109 -66.63 -63.51 11.33
CA PRO A 109 -66.25 -62.15 10.94
C PRO A 109 -65.21 -61.58 11.90
N THR A 110 -64.34 -60.70 11.41
CA THR A 110 -63.35 -59.99 12.24
C THR A 110 -63.90 -58.62 12.59
N LEU A 111 -64.16 -58.37 13.88
CA LEU A 111 -64.60 -57.06 14.38
C LEU A 111 -63.39 -56.13 14.41
N ASP A 112 -63.42 -55.07 13.60
CA ASP A 112 -62.34 -54.09 13.54
C ASP A 112 -62.49 -53.03 14.64
N GLU A 113 -63.66 -52.38 14.72
CA GLU A 113 -63.91 -51.31 15.71
C GLU A 113 -65.38 -51.25 16.16
N ALA A 114 -65.58 -50.81 17.39
CA ALA A 114 -66.89 -50.46 17.97
C ALA A 114 -66.77 -49.11 18.70
N LEU A 115 -67.20 -48.03 18.06
CA LEU A 115 -67.04 -46.66 18.53
C LEU A 115 -68.36 -46.09 19.04
N TYR A 116 -68.38 -45.66 20.30
CA TYR A 116 -69.53 -45.04 20.93
C TYR A 116 -69.28 -43.54 21.10
N ASP A 117 -70.15 -42.72 20.52
CA ASP A 117 -70.05 -41.26 20.58
C ASP A 117 -71.03 -40.63 21.57
N GLY A 118 -71.77 -41.43 22.34
CA GLY A 118 -72.82 -40.96 23.27
C GLY A 118 -74.21 -40.81 22.65
N HIS A 119 -74.33 -40.84 21.32
CA HIS A 119 -75.60 -40.78 20.58
C HIS A 119 -75.91 -42.09 19.85
N GLY A 120 -74.88 -42.83 19.43
CA GLY A 120 -74.99 -44.15 18.84
C GLY A 120 -73.67 -44.93 18.88
N LEU A 121 -73.77 -46.20 18.52
CA LEU A 121 -72.65 -47.13 18.41
C LEU A 121 -72.35 -47.42 16.93
N GLN A 122 -71.20 -46.97 16.45
CA GLN A 122 -70.69 -47.31 15.13
C GLN A 122 -69.83 -48.57 15.23
N VAL A 123 -70.21 -49.61 14.48
CA VAL A 123 -69.48 -50.89 14.45
C VAL A 123 -68.96 -51.13 13.04
N THR A 124 -67.70 -51.54 12.90
CA THR A 124 -67.05 -51.86 11.62
C THR A 124 -66.36 -53.21 11.71
N TRP A 125 -66.50 -54.04 10.68
CA TRP A 125 -65.97 -55.41 10.65
C TRP A 125 -65.61 -55.84 9.23
N GLN A 126 -64.77 -56.86 9.13
CA GLN A 126 -64.46 -57.54 7.87
C GLN A 126 -65.57 -58.56 7.55
N PRO A 127 -66.19 -58.49 6.36
CA PRO A 127 -67.24 -59.43 5.97
C PRO A 127 -66.76 -60.89 5.98
N SER A 128 -67.61 -61.79 6.47
CA SER A 128 -67.43 -63.24 6.33
C SER A 128 -68.09 -63.74 5.05
N TRP A 129 -67.37 -64.56 4.28
CA TRP A 129 -67.89 -65.19 3.07
C TRP A 129 -69.01 -66.21 3.34
N GLN A 130 -69.25 -66.61 4.59
CA GLN A 130 -70.34 -67.52 4.99
C GLN A 130 -71.58 -66.81 5.58
N ALA A 131 -71.64 -65.47 5.56
CA ALA A 131 -72.76 -64.67 6.05
C ALA A 131 -73.96 -64.66 5.06
N ALA A 132 -74.56 -65.83 4.81
CA ALA A 132 -75.59 -66.01 3.79
C ALA A 132 -76.85 -65.13 3.99
N SER A 133 -77.20 -64.83 5.23
CA SER A 133 -78.40 -64.05 5.63
C SER A 133 -78.08 -62.64 6.13
N GLY A 134 -76.80 -62.23 6.09
CA GLY A 134 -76.31 -60.98 6.67
C GLY A 134 -75.63 -61.19 8.03
N TYR A 135 -75.65 -60.15 8.86
CA TYR A 135 -74.98 -60.12 10.15
C TYR A 135 -75.95 -59.80 11.28
N GLU A 136 -75.56 -60.14 12.50
CA GLU A 136 -76.21 -59.72 13.73
C GLU A 136 -75.17 -59.08 14.64
N ILE A 137 -75.42 -57.86 15.11
CA ILE A 137 -74.56 -57.19 16.09
C ILE A 137 -75.15 -57.46 17.46
N LEU A 138 -74.35 -58.07 18.32
CA LEU A 138 -74.72 -58.36 19.69
C LEU A 138 -74.00 -57.40 20.62
N VAL A 139 -74.77 -56.58 21.33
CA VAL A 139 -74.24 -55.71 22.39
C VAL A 139 -74.67 -56.29 23.73
N VAL A 140 -73.71 -56.82 24.47
CA VAL A 140 -73.92 -57.55 25.71
C VAL A 140 -73.37 -56.74 26.86
N SER A 141 -74.16 -56.53 27.90
CA SER A 141 -73.63 -56.13 29.20
C SER A 141 -73.34 -57.36 30.04
N GLN A 142 -72.07 -57.56 30.39
CA GLN A 142 -71.63 -58.73 31.15
C GLN A 142 -72.09 -58.68 32.61
N ASN A 143 -72.32 -57.48 33.16
CA ASN A 143 -72.63 -57.31 34.59
C ASN A 143 -74.15 -57.28 34.89
N ILE A 144 -74.98 -56.78 33.97
CA ILE A 144 -76.45 -56.72 34.14
C ILE A 144 -77.21 -57.74 33.26
N GLY A 145 -76.50 -58.54 32.46
CA GLY A 145 -77.07 -59.62 31.65
C GLY A 145 -77.94 -59.17 30.48
N THR A 146 -77.99 -57.87 30.18
CA THR A 146 -78.75 -57.32 29.05
C THR A 146 -78.05 -57.63 27.73
N THR A 147 -78.80 -58.11 26.75
CA THR A 147 -78.29 -58.37 25.39
C THR A 147 -79.20 -57.67 24.38
N TYR A 148 -78.60 -56.83 23.54
CA TYR A 148 -79.25 -56.23 22.37
C TYR A 148 -78.77 -56.94 21.12
N ASN A 149 -79.73 -57.44 20.34
CA ASN A 149 -79.47 -58.10 19.07
C ASN A 149 -79.98 -57.22 17.95
N VAL A 150 -79.05 -56.73 17.11
CA VAL A 150 -79.37 -55.80 16.02
C VAL A 150 -79.08 -56.49 14.69
N PRO A 151 -80.10 -56.89 13.92
CA PRO A 151 -79.89 -57.51 12.61
C PRO A 151 -79.39 -56.46 11.60
N VAL A 152 -78.42 -56.86 10.78
CA VAL A 152 -77.84 -56.05 9.70
C VAL A 152 -77.94 -56.84 8.39
N SER A 153 -78.74 -56.32 7.47
CA SER A 153 -78.93 -56.95 6.15
C SER A 153 -77.73 -56.72 5.23
N GLY A 154 -77.47 -57.69 4.35
CA GLY A 154 -76.44 -57.61 3.30
C GLY A 154 -75.19 -58.45 3.60
N ARG A 155 -74.80 -59.29 2.63
CA ARG A 155 -73.70 -60.27 2.78
C ARG A 155 -72.31 -59.63 2.83
N GLN A 156 -72.16 -58.48 2.18
CA GLN A 156 -70.91 -57.72 2.08
C GLN A 156 -70.90 -56.48 2.99
N THR A 157 -71.93 -56.31 3.82
CA THR A 157 -71.99 -55.20 4.76
C THR A 157 -70.86 -55.35 5.77
N SER A 158 -70.08 -54.27 5.94
CA SER A 158 -68.88 -54.22 6.79
C SER A 158 -69.00 -53.15 7.90
N SER A 159 -70.14 -52.46 7.99
CA SER A 159 -70.37 -51.49 9.05
C SER A 159 -71.85 -51.27 9.34
N ALA A 160 -72.16 -50.80 10.55
CA ALA A 160 -73.47 -50.33 10.93
C ALA A 160 -73.35 -49.19 11.95
N LEU A 161 -74.31 -48.27 11.89
CA LEU A 161 -74.56 -47.30 12.95
C LEU A 161 -75.82 -47.73 13.70
N ILE A 162 -75.70 -47.88 15.01
CA ILE A 162 -76.77 -48.30 15.89
C ILE A 162 -77.13 -47.12 16.77
N ASP A 163 -78.29 -46.53 16.51
CA ASP A 163 -78.83 -45.46 17.32
C ASP A 163 -79.17 -45.97 18.74
N ASN A 164 -79.08 -45.06 19.72
CA ASN A 164 -79.31 -45.40 21.12
C ASN A 164 -80.72 -45.95 21.40
N ASP A 165 -81.71 -45.67 20.56
CA ASP A 165 -83.08 -46.22 20.68
C ASP A 165 -83.09 -47.75 20.57
N LYS A 166 -82.23 -48.33 19.72
CA LYS A 166 -82.02 -49.78 19.58
C LYS A 166 -81.15 -50.38 20.67
N LEU A 167 -80.54 -49.54 21.51
CA LEU A 167 -79.70 -49.91 22.66
C LEU A 167 -80.36 -49.54 24.00
N GLY A 168 -81.69 -49.41 24.03
CA GLY A 168 -82.43 -49.14 25.27
C GLY A 168 -82.20 -47.74 25.87
N GLY A 169 -81.82 -46.76 25.05
CA GLY A 169 -81.50 -45.38 25.46
C GLY A 169 -80.01 -45.06 25.48
N GLY A 170 -79.15 -46.05 25.21
CA GLY A 170 -77.70 -45.90 25.08
C GLY A 170 -76.91 -46.79 26.03
N LEU A 171 -75.58 -46.74 25.90
CA LEU A 171 -74.68 -47.51 26.75
C LEU A 171 -74.44 -46.75 28.06
N GLY A 172 -75.05 -47.23 29.15
CA GLY A 172 -74.95 -46.62 30.47
C GLY A 172 -73.58 -46.79 31.13
N ASP A 173 -73.24 -45.86 32.02
CA ASP A 173 -72.02 -45.90 32.83
C ASP A 173 -71.98 -47.10 33.80
N SER A 174 -70.77 -47.50 34.22
CA SER A 174 -70.51 -48.59 35.19
C SER A 174 -70.92 -50.00 34.76
N SER A 175 -71.18 -50.20 33.47
CA SER A 175 -71.51 -51.50 32.88
C SER A 175 -70.38 -51.98 31.96
N GLU A 176 -70.02 -53.27 32.06
CA GLU A 176 -69.04 -53.90 31.17
C GLU A 176 -69.72 -54.29 29.85
N TRP A 177 -69.66 -53.38 28.88
CA TRP A 177 -70.23 -53.56 27.56
C TRP A 177 -69.26 -54.25 26.62
N VAL A 178 -69.75 -55.29 25.94
CA VAL A 178 -69.00 -56.03 24.93
C VAL A 178 -69.82 -56.15 23.66
N VAL A 179 -69.18 -55.91 22.52
CA VAL A 179 -69.79 -55.97 21.20
C VAL A 179 -69.24 -57.16 20.44
N TYR A 180 -70.13 -57.89 19.77
CA TYR A 180 -69.80 -58.95 18.84
C TYR A 180 -70.51 -58.72 17.52
N VAL A 181 -69.92 -59.23 16.44
CA VAL A 181 -70.59 -59.35 15.14
C VAL A 181 -70.71 -60.84 14.82
N ALA A 182 -71.90 -61.29 14.47
CA ALA A 182 -72.16 -62.68 14.09
C ALA A 182 -72.54 -62.76 12.61
N ALA A 183 -71.83 -63.59 11.84
CA ALA A 183 -72.19 -63.93 10.47
C ALA A 183 -73.32 -64.96 10.49
N VAL A 184 -74.48 -64.62 9.93
CA VAL A 184 -75.69 -65.46 9.99
C VAL A 184 -75.83 -66.29 8.71
N GLY A 185 -75.92 -67.61 8.85
CA GLY A 185 -76.13 -68.58 7.77
C GLY A 185 -77.60 -68.79 7.39
N GLU A 186 -77.88 -69.80 6.56
CA GLU A 186 -79.19 -70.03 5.94
C GLU A 186 -80.28 -70.56 6.91
N ASN A 187 -79.92 -71.02 8.11
CA ASN A 187 -80.82 -71.66 9.08
C ASN A 187 -80.70 -71.08 10.51
N SER A 188 -80.48 -69.77 10.65
CA SER A 188 -80.26 -69.09 11.94
C SER A 188 -79.04 -69.59 12.74
N ALA A 189 -78.18 -70.39 12.12
CA ALA A 189 -76.87 -70.72 12.64
C ALA A 189 -75.91 -69.57 12.35
N SER A 190 -74.99 -69.26 13.27
CA SER A 190 -74.08 -68.12 13.12
C SER A 190 -72.67 -68.38 13.64
N ALA A 191 -71.70 -67.67 13.07
CA ALA A 191 -70.31 -67.62 13.53
C ALA A 191 -70.02 -66.23 14.10
N ARG A 192 -69.63 -66.15 15.38
CA ARG A 192 -69.44 -64.89 16.12
C ARG A 192 -67.97 -64.45 16.13
N SER A 193 -67.72 -63.16 15.96
CA SER A 193 -66.40 -62.52 16.08
C SER A 193 -65.81 -62.64 17.49
N ASP A 194 -64.55 -62.22 17.64
CA ASP A 194 -64.02 -61.88 18.96
C ASP A 194 -64.74 -60.63 19.51
N ALA A 195 -64.69 -60.48 20.83
CA ALA A 195 -65.31 -59.40 21.58
C ALA A 195 -64.56 -58.08 21.45
N ALA A 196 -65.27 -56.98 21.13
CA ALA A 196 -64.79 -55.63 21.42
C ALA A 196 -65.35 -55.18 22.78
N SER A 197 -64.46 -55.08 23.77
CA SER A 197 -64.82 -54.72 25.16
C SER A 197 -64.55 -53.24 25.43
N PHE A 198 -65.59 -52.51 25.83
CA PHE A 198 -65.46 -51.17 26.38
C PHE A 198 -64.82 -51.19 27.77
N PRO A 199 -64.26 -50.06 28.25
CA PRO A 199 -63.69 -49.98 29.59
C PRO A 199 -64.72 -50.37 30.67
N PRO A 200 -64.44 -51.35 31.55
CA PRO A 200 -65.44 -51.90 32.48
C PRO A 200 -65.86 -50.93 33.59
N SER A 201 -65.12 -49.84 33.79
CA SER A 201 -65.29 -48.91 34.91
C SER A 201 -65.89 -47.55 34.53
N SER A 202 -65.93 -47.15 33.25
CA SER A 202 -66.47 -45.84 32.85
C SER A 202 -66.70 -45.73 31.33
N MET A 203 -67.83 -45.14 30.93
CA MET A 203 -68.11 -44.72 29.55
C MET A 203 -67.83 -43.22 29.33
N ALA A 204 -66.99 -42.60 30.17
CA ALA A 204 -66.60 -41.20 30.03
C ALA A 204 -65.87 -40.97 28.70
N ARG A 205 -66.25 -39.91 27.98
CA ARG A 205 -65.64 -39.50 26.71
C ARG A 205 -64.55 -38.44 26.96
N PRO A 206 -63.46 -38.39 26.18
CA PRO A 206 -62.46 -37.33 26.33
C PRO A 206 -63.02 -35.96 25.95
N VAL A 207 -62.42 -34.87 26.46
CA VAL A 207 -62.88 -33.49 26.22
C VAL A 207 -61.74 -32.62 25.71
N LEU A 208 -61.93 -31.95 24.56
CA LEU A 208 -60.96 -31.03 23.96
C LEU A 208 -60.82 -29.73 24.77
N ASP A 209 -59.58 -29.24 24.91
CA ASP A 209 -59.24 -27.98 25.58
C ASP A 209 -59.56 -26.75 24.71
N LYS A 210 -59.62 -25.56 25.30
CA LYS A 210 -59.96 -24.29 24.64
C LYS A 210 -58.81 -23.67 23.82
N ALA A 211 -57.58 -24.16 23.98
CA ALA A 211 -56.36 -23.56 23.40
C ALA A 211 -55.87 -24.26 22.11
N ASN A 212 -56.75 -25.00 21.44
CA ASN A 212 -56.40 -25.74 20.24
C ASN A 212 -56.22 -24.80 19.05
N LEU A 213 -55.17 -25.01 18.24
CA LEU A 213 -54.81 -24.10 17.15
C LEU A 213 -54.46 -24.85 15.86
N TYR A 214 -55.02 -24.36 14.76
CA TYR A 214 -54.60 -24.64 13.39
C TYR A 214 -53.45 -23.70 13.04
N ARG A 215 -52.26 -24.28 12.88
CA ARG A 215 -50.99 -23.56 12.75
C ARG A 215 -50.38 -23.78 11.38
N ASP A 216 -49.69 -22.75 10.89
CA ASP A 216 -48.83 -22.77 9.70
C ASP A 216 -49.50 -23.24 8.40
N GLY A 217 -50.83 -23.38 8.40
CA GLY A 217 -51.57 -23.93 7.28
C GLY A 217 -51.45 -25.45 7.13
N ASN A 218 -50.75 -26.19 7.99
CA ASN A 218 -50.49 -27.61 7.75
C ASN A 218 -50.53 -28.51 8.99
N ARG A 219 -50.95 -28.01 10.15
CA ARG A 219 -51.04 -28.83 11.37
C ARG A 219 -52.06 -28.31 12.36
N ILE A 220 -52.69 -29.21 13.10
CA ILE A 220 -53.59 -28.88 14.22
C ILE A 220 -52.93 -29.35 15.51
N VAL A 221 -52.68 -28.41 16.42
CA VAL A 221 -52.19 -28.72 17.77
C VAL A 221 -53.40 -28.78 18.69
N ALA A 222 -53.67 -29.98 19.21
CA ALA A 222 -54.81 -30.24 20.08
C ALA A 222 -54.36 -30.72 21.46
N ARG A 223 -55.11 -30.29 22.48
CA ARG A 223 -55.02 -30.72 23.87
C ARG A 223 -56.39 -31.19 24.33
N TRP A 224 -56.42 -32.16 25.22
CA TRP A 224 -57.65 -32.72 25.78
C TRP A 224 -57.42 -33.24 27.19
N THR A 225 -58.50 -33.34 27.96
CA THR A 225 -58.54 -34.09 29.22
C THR A 225 -59.00 -35.51 28.93
N GLY A 226 -58.10 -36.47 29.17
CA GLY A 226 -58.32 -37.91 28.93
C GLY A 226 -59.24 -38.57 29.95
N THR A 227 -59.63 -39.82 29.67
CA THR A 227 -60.53 -40.63 30.49
C THR A 227 -59.67 -41.60 31.29
N THR A 228 -59.62 -41.50 32.63
CA THR A 228 -58.77 -42.36 33.48
C THR A 228 -59.27 -43.80 33.61
N ALA A 229 -60.07 -44.27 32.64
CA ALA A 229 -60.72 -45.58 32.67
C ALA A 229 -59.70 -46.71 32.39
N SER A 230 -59.75 -47.76 33.19
CA SER A 230 -58.92 -48.96 33.00
C SER A 230 -59.26 -49.65 31.68
N GLY A 231 -58.28 -49.89 30.82
CA GLY A 231 -58.46 -50.59 29.54
C GLY A 231 -58.30 -49.73 28.28
N VAL A 232 -58.21 -48.41 28.42
CA VAL A 232 -57.78 -47.52 27.32
C VAL A 232 -56.30 -47.73 27.07
N VAL A 233 -55.89 -47.96 25.81
CA VAL A 233 -54.49 -48.18 25.39
C VAL A 233 -53.90 -47.01 24.62
N GLY A 234 -54.74 -46.08 24.16
CA GLY A 234 -54.33 -44.87 23.45
C GLY A 234 -55.51 -44.03 23.00
N TYR A 235 -55.22 -42.97 22.26
CA TYR A 235 -56.20 -42.05 21.71
C TYR A 235 -56.07 -41.93 20.19
N ARG A 236 -57.12 -41.50 19.50
CA ARG A 236 -57.07 -41.14 18.08
C ARG A 236 -57.61 -39.73 17.89
N LEU A 237 -56.75 -38.81 17.47
CA LEU A 237 -57.13 -37.45 17.11
C LEU A 237 -57.58 -37.42 15.65
N SER A 238 -58.79 -36.94 15.38
CA SER A 238 -59.36 -36.91 14.02
C SER A 238 -59.90 -35.54 13.67
N ALA A 239 -59.52 -35.00 12.50
CA ALA A 239 -60.17 -33.88 11.87
C ALA A 239 -60.98 -34.39 10.67
N SER A 240 -62.28 -34.12 10.64
CA SER A 240 -63.17 -34.61 9.59
C SER A 240 -64.13 -33.53 9.10
N ASN A 241 -64.42 -33.53 7.80
CA ASN A 241 -65.52 -32.79 7.22
C ASN A 241 -66.69 -33.77 6.94
N PRO A 242 -67.82 -33.65 7.65
CA PRO A 242 -68.98 -34.54 7.46
C PRO A 242 -69.56 -34.51 6.03
N ALA A 243 -69.43 -33.39 5.32
CA ALA A 243 -70.02 -33.20 3.99
C ALA A 243 -69.17 -33.81 2.86
N SER A 244 -67.84 -33.76 2.97
CA SER A 244 -66.92 -34.26 1.92
C SER A 244 -66.34 -35.64 2.20
N ALA A 245 -66.66 -36.24 3.35
CA ALA A 245 -66.07 -37.48 3.88
C ALA A 245 -64.54 -37.43 4.04
N THR A 246 -63.93 -36.24 3.97
CA THR A 246 -62.49 -36.05 4.20
C THR A 246 -62.16 -36.25 5.67
N ARG A 247 -61.20 -37.12 5.98
CA ARG A 247 -60.75 -37.41 7.35
C ARG A 247 -59.23 -37.48 7.43
N TYR A 248 -58.67 -36.75 8.38
CA TYR A 248 -57.29 -36.87 8.81
C TYR A 248 -57.28 -37.42 10.22
N SER A 249 -56.48 -38.44 10.49
CA SER A 249 -56.41 -39.05 11.82
C SER A 249 -55.00 -39.41 12.23
N LEU A 250 -54.71 -39.26 13.52
CA LEU A 250 -53.46 -39.65 14.15
C LEU A 250 -53.76 -40.54 15.36
N ASN A 251 -53.20 -41.74 15.37
CA ASN A 251 -53.18 -42.57 16.57
C ASN A 251 -52.08 -42.07 17.52
N VAL A 252 -52.45 -41.84 18.76
CA VAL A 252 -51.62 -41.32 19.84
C VAL A 252 -51.48 -42.43 20.89
N PRO A 253 -50.34 -43.12 20.94
CA PRO A 253 -50.14 -44.22 21.88
C PRO A 253 -50.02 -43.68 23.32
N GLY A 254 -50.47 -44.49 24.29
CA GLY A 254 -50.30 -44.20 25.71
C GLY A 254 -51.58 -43.74 26.39
N THR A 255 -51.83 -44.28 27.57
CA THR A 255 -53.06 -44.09 28.35
C THR A 255 -53.22 -42.68 28.92
N ASN A 256 -52.11 -41.95 29.07
CA ASN A 256 -52.05 -40.63 29.69
C ASN A 256 -51.87 -39.50 28.66
N ALA A 257 -52.00 -39.79 27.36
CA ALA A 257 -51.88 -38.75 26.34
C ALA A 257 -52.97 -37.70 26.52
N SER A 258 -52.56 -36.43 26.61
CA SER A 258 -53.43 -35.25 26.78
C SER A 258 -53.20 -34.20 25.69
N SER A 259 -52.33 -34.48 24.71
CA SER A 259 -52.10 -33.60 23.58
C SER A 259 -51.49 -34.35 22.39
N ALA A 260 -51.71 -33.83 21.18
CA ALA A 260 -51.03 -34.28 19.97
C ALA A 260 -51.06 -33.19 18.90
N THR A 261 -50.18 -33.33 17.92
CA THR A 261 -50.16 -32.51 16.71
C THR A 261 -50.58 -33.38 15.52
N LEU A 262 -51.73 -33.08 14.92
CA LEU A 262 -52.19 -33.71 13.69
C LEU A 262 -51.58 -32.95 12.51
N ALA A 263 -50.63 -33.58 11.81
CA ALA A 263 -50.12 -33.07 10.55
C ALA A 263 -51.17 -33.21 9.45
N LEU A 264 -51.32 -32.17 8.62
CA LEU A 264 -52.21 -32.12 7.48
C LEU A 264 -51.37 -32.12 6.20
N PRO A 265 -51.74 -32.90 5.18
CA PRO A 265 -50.99 -32.96 3.92
C PRO A 265 -51.09 -31.66 3.10
N ALA A 266 -52.10 -30.84 3.35
CA ALA A 266 -52.32 -29.52 2.75
C ALA A 266 -53.14 -28.65 3.71
N ALA A 267 -53.29 -27.37 3.35
CA ALA A 267 -54.19 -26.48 4.08
C ALA A 267 -55.63 -26.93 3.99
N LEU A 268 -56.37 -26.76 5.10
CA LEU A 268 -57.81 -26.99 5.10
C LEU A 268 -58.45 -26.00 4.14
N ALA A 269 -59.41 -26.46 3.34
CA ALA A 269 -60.10 -25.59 2.41
C ALA A 269 -60.89 -24.52 3.18
N ASP A 270 -60.69 -23.26 2.79
CA ASP A 270 -61.25 -22.05 3.44
C ASP A 270 -62.79 -22.05 3.54
N SER A 271 -63.49 -22.82 2.70
CA SER A 271 -64.97 -22.91 2.68
C SER A 271 -65.54 -24.16 3.35
N GLU A 272 -64.70 -25.00 3.95
CA GLU A 272 -65.13 -26.29 4.49
C GLU A 272 -65.25 -26.28 6.03
N ASN A 273 -66.30 -26.95 6.53
CA ASN A 273 -66.62 -27.04 7.96
C ASN A 273 -65.96 -28.28 8.58
N PHE A 274 -64.65 -28.19 8.81
CA PHE A 274 -63.92 -29.24 9.51
C PHE A 274 -64.25 -29.25 11.00
N GLN A 275 -64.36 -30.46 11.55
CA GLN A 275 -64.60 -30.72 12.96
C GLN A 275 -63.49 -31.62 13.53
N LEU A 276 -63.05 -31.33 14.75
CA LEU A 276 -62.06 -32.08 15.49
C LEU A 276 -62.74 -32.98 16.53
N SER A 277 -62.24 -34.21 16.67
CA SER A 277 -62.60 -35.13 17.74
C SER A 277 -61.41 -35.93 18.22
N VAL A 278 -61.49 -36.45 19.44
CA VAL A 278 -60.52 -37.38 20.01
C VAL A 278 -61.24 -38.61 20.54
N THR A 279 -60.77 -39.80 20.15
CA THR A 279 -61.35 -41.10 20.54
C THR A 279 -60.43 -41.80 21.51
N ALA A 280 -60.89 -42.21 22.69
CA ALA A 280 -60.16 -43.13 23.57
C ALA A 280 -60.39 -44.57 23.11
N LEU A 281 -59.33 -45.35 22.87
CA LEU A 281 -59.41 -46.70 22.27
C LEU A 281 -58.95 -47.79 23.26
N THR A 282 -59.61 -48.95 23.25
CA THR A 282 -59.20 -50.16 23.97
C THR A 282 -58.44 -51.13 23.06
N ALA A 283 -57.73 -52.10 23.65
CA ALA A 283 -56.99 -53.11 22.89
C ALA A 283 -57.88 -54.03 22.03
N SER A 284 -59.16 -54.13 22.37
CA SER A 284 -60.14 -55.01 21.74
C SER A 284 -60.92 -54.33 20.61
N GLY A 285 -60.59 -53.08 20.26
CA GLY A 285 -61.24 -52.32 19.18
C GLY A 285 -62.45 -51.47 19.62
N ALA A 286 -62.79 -51.43 20.90
CA ALA A 286 -63.83 -50.53 21.39
C ALA A 286 -63.30 -49.11 21.61
N GLY A 287 -64.11 -48.07 21.41
CA GLY A 287 -63.66 -46.69 21.63
C GLY A 287 -64.74 -45.67 21.99
N LEU A 288 -64.36 -44.65 22.77
CA LEU A 288 -65.22 -43.56 23.25
C LEU A 288 -64.83 -42.24 22.57
N VAL A 289 -65.73 -41.67 21.76
CA VAL A 289 -65.46 -40.49 20.90
C VAL A 289 -65.86 -39.19 21.61
N SER A 290 -65.02 -38.15 21.61
CA SER A 290 -65.37 -36.82 22.14
C SER A 290 -66.47 -36.12 21.34
N PRO A 291 -67.15 -35.11 21.91
CA PRO A 291 -67.98 -34.19 21.13
C PRO A 291 -67.19 -33.54 19.99
N LEU A 292 -67.86 -33.34 18.85
CA LEU A 292 -67.29 -32.71 17.66
C LEU A 292 -67.12 -31.21 17.88
N THR A 293 -65.93 -30.69 17.57
CA THR A 293 -65.55 -29.29 17.83
C THR A 293 -65.18 -28.58 16.52
N PRO A 294 -65.73 -27.41 16.17
CA PRO A 294 -65.44 -26.75 14.90
C PRO A 294 -63.98 -26.26 14.82
N ILE A 295 -63.40 -26.34 13.63
CA ILE A 295 -62.09 -25.80 13.29
C ILE A 295 -62.28 -24.54 12.44
N VAL A 296 -61.65 -23.43 12.84
CA VAL A 296 -61.50 -22.27 11.95
C VAL A 296 -60.53 -22.66 10.83
N SER A 297 -61.06 -22.98 9.66
CA SER A 297 -60.29 -23.43 8.49
C SER A 297 -59.60 -22.28 7.74
N THR A 298 -60.12 -21.05 7.87
CA THR A 298 -59.57 -19.84 7.22
C THR A 298 -58.52 -19.15 8.09
N ARG A 299 -57.42 -18.72 7.48
CA ARG A 299 -56.35 -18.01 8.20
C ARG A 299 -56.41 -16.50 7.92
N PRO A 300 -56.25 -15.63 8.93
CA PRO A 300 -56.14 -14.20 8.70
C PRO A 300 -54.80 -13.86 8.01
N VAL A 301 -54.85 -12.97 7.02
CA VAL A 301 -53.68 -12.47 6.30
C VAL A 301 -53.47 -11.01 6.67
N LEU A 302 -52.32 -10.70 7.29
CA LEU A 302 -51.94 -9.32 7.59
C LEU A 302 -51.70 -8.54 6.29
N THR A 303 -52.29 -7.34 6.21
CA THR A 303 -52.14 -6.42 5.08
C THR A 303 -51.27 -5.21 5.43
N SER A 304 -51.31 -4.76 6.69
CA SER A 304 -50.40 -3.73 7.20
C SER A 304 -50.17 -3.85 8.70
N VAL A 305 -48.98 -3.40 9.13
CA VAL A 305 -48.62 -3.17 10.53
C VAL A 305 -48.03 -1.76 10.61
N ASP A 306 -48.65 -0.89 11.39
CA ASP A 306 -48.21 0.48 11.62
C ASP A 306 -47.71 0.62 13.06
N TYR A 307 -46.42 0.94 13.21
CA TYR A 307 -45.75 1.11 14.49
C TYR A 307 -45.38 2.57 14.72
N ASN A 308 -45.96 3.19 15.75
CA ASN A 308 -45.74 4.62 16.04
C ASN A 308 -44.87 4.88 17.29
N GLY A 309 -44.25 3.84 17.85
CA GLY A 309 -43.48 3.92 19.10
C GLY A 309 -44.28 3.69 20.38
N THR A 310 -45.61 3.85 20.33
CA THR A 310 -46.52 3.72 21.49
C THR A 310 -47.66 2.72 21.28
N ALA A 311 -47.88 2.30 20.03
CA ALA A 311 -48.85 1.28 19.66
C ALA A 311 -48.46 0.63 18.33
N LEU A 312 -48.97 -0.57 18.11
CA LEU A 312 -49.02 -1.25 16.81
C LEU A 312 -50.46 -1.26 16.33
N LYS A 313 -50.74 -0.81 15.11
CA LYS A 313 -52.02 -1.01 14.44
C LYS A 313 -51.85 -2.08 13.38
N LEU A 314 -52.66 -3.13 13.46
CA LEU A 314 -52.66 -4.25 12.53
C LEU A 314 -53.93 -4.17 11.68
N ASP A 315 -53.80 -4.29 10.37
CA ASP A 315 -54.92 -4.45 9.44
C ASP A 315 -54.80 -5.81 8.74
N TRP A 316 -55.89 -6.56 8.62
CA TRP A 316 -55.90 -7.90 8.04
C TRP A 316 -57.15 -8.17 7.20
N VAL A 317 -57.06 -9.20 6.35
CA VAL A 317 -58.18 -9.76 5.61
C VAL A 317 -58.35 -11.23 5.95
N ILE A 318 -59.58 -11.72 5.96
CA ILE A 318 -59.89 -13.15 6.14
C ILE A 318 -61.13 -13.50 5.33
N PRO A 319 -61.14 -14.62 4.58
CA PRO A 319 -62.35 -15.12 3.94
C PRO A 319 -63.44 -15.41 4.98
N TYR A 320 -64.72 -15.26 4.60
CA TYR A 320 -65.84 -15.49 5.52
C TYR A 320 -65.82 -16.93 6.07
N ASN A 321 -65.76 -17.06 7.39
CA ASN A 321 -65.83 -18.34 8.09
C ASN A 321 -66.73 -18.24 9.32
N PRO A 322 -67.84 -19.00 9.39
CA PRO A 322 -68.81 -18.90 10.49
C PRO A 322 -68.26 -19.40 11.83
N ALA A 323 -67.12 -20.09 11.86
CA ALA A 323 -66.48 -20.53 13.10
C ALA A 323 -65.72 -19.41 13.83
N VAL A 324 -65.45 -18.28 13.17
CA VAL A 324 -64.71 -17.15 13.75
C VAL A 324 -65.60 -16.35 14.70
N THR A 325 -65.13 -16.13 15.93
CA THR A 325 -65.84 -15.34 16.95
C THR A 325 -65.12 -14.04 17.32
N GLY A 326 -63.86 -13.88 16.91
CA GLY A 326 -63.03 -12.70 17.16
C GLY A 326 -61.57 -12.95 16.79
N TYR A 327 -60.67 -12.05 17.19
CA TYR A 327 -59.24 -12.13 16.89
C TYR A 327 -58.36 -11.87 18.10
N THR A 328 -57.17 -12.47 18.11
CA THR A 328 -56.07 -12.14 19.03
C THR A 328 -54.92 -11.57 18.20
N LEU A 329 -54.53 -10.35 18.51
CA LEU A 329 -53.40 -9.64 17.91
C LEU A 329 -52.18 -9.88 18.79
N GLN A 330 -51.05 -10.20 18.17
CA GLN A 330 -49.81 -10.34 18.90
C GLN A 330 -48.61 -9.72 18.18
N ALA A 331 -47.71 -9.15 18.97
CA ALA A 331 -46.37 -8.78 18.56
C ALA A 331 -45.38 -9.57 19.40
N VAL A 332 -44.42 -10.26 18.78
CA VAL A 332 -43.52 -11.20 19.45
C VAL A 332 -42.09 -10.93 19.01
N SER A 333 -41.17 -10.86 19.97
CA SER A 333 -39.74 -10.91 19.68
C SER A 333 -39.32 -12.36 19.45
N LEU A 334 -38.84 -12.66 18.24
CA LEU A 334 -38.30 -13.97 17.91
C LEU A 334 -37.03 -14.29 18.71
N SER A 335 -36.34 -13.24 19.16
CA SER A 335 -35.08 -13.32 19.91
C SER A 335 -35.27 -13.58 21.40
N SER A 336 -36.23 -12.91 22.06
CA SER A 336 -36.39 -12.96 23.52
C SER A 336 -37.65 -13.70 23.98
N GLY A 337 -38.63 -13.92 23.08
CA GLY A 337 -39.95 -14.45 23.43
C GLY A 337 -40.88 -13.43 24.11
N GLU A 338 -40.42 -12.18 24.27
CA GLU A 338 -41.26 -11.08 24.75
C GLU A 338 -42.43 -10.86 23.80
N HIS A 339 -43.63 -10.65 24.34
CA HIS A 339 -44.83 -10.50 23.54
C HIS A 339 -45.83 -9.50 24.10
N PHE A 340 -46.56 -8.86 23.19
CA PHE A 340 -47.66 -7.95 23.47
C PHE A 340 -48.93 -8.48 22.81
N LEU A 341 -50.05 -8.48 23.54
CA LEU A 341 -51.32 -9.05 23.09
C LEU A 341 -52.45 -8.02 23.15
N ALA A 342 -53.38 -8.11 22.21
CA ALA A 342 -54.69 -7.45 22.28
C ALA A 342 -55.77 -8.36 21.70
N THR A 343 -57.00 -8.28 22.22
CA THR A 343 -58.14 -9.08 21.72
C THR A 343 -59.18 -8.20 21.06
N VAL A 344 -59.82 -8.74 20.02
CA VAL A 344 -60.89 -8.09 19.25
C VAL A 344 -62.09 -9.02 19.20
N SER A 345 -63.13 -8.72 19.97
CA SER A 345 -64.33 -9.59 20.12
C SER A 345 -65.35 -9.49 18.97
N ASN A 346 -64.93 -8.97 17.81
CA ASN A 346 -65.78 -8.81 16.63
C ASN A 346 -65.27 -9.70 15.50
N ALA A 347 -66.06 -10.71 15.12
CA ALA A 347 -65.75 -11.65 14.04
C ALA A 347 -65.64 -10.99 12.65
N GLY A 348 -66.15 -9.78 12.46
CA GLY A 348 -66.03 -9.00 11.21
C GLY A 348 -64.94 -7.94 11.22
N ALA A 349 -64.11 -7.87 12.27
CA ALA A 349 -63.05 -6.87 12.33
C ALA A 349 -61.95 -7.15 11.29
N THR A 350 -61.52 -6.09 10.61
CA THR A 350 -60.39 -6.10 9.66
C THR A 350 -59.20 -5.29 10.15
N SER A 351 -59.28 -4.74 11.37
CA SER A 351 -58.19 -3.98 11.99
C SER A 351 -58.31 -3.98 13.51
N GLY A 352 -57.20 -3.68 14.18
CA GLY A 352 -57.13 -3.50 15.62
C GLY A 352 -55.76 -3.01 16.06
N SER A 353 -55.59 -2.73 17.35
CA SER A 353 -54.34 -2.14 17.86
C SER A 353 -53.85 -2.83 19.12
N ILE A 354 -52.54 -2.99 19.22
CA ILE A 354 -51.81 -3.43 20.40
C ILE A 354 -51.17 -2.19 21.03
N PRO A 355 -51.67 -1.71 22.18
CA PRO A 355 -51.01 -0.63 22.92
C PRO A 355 -49.70 -1.14 23.50
N LEU A 356 -48.65 -0.31 23.44
CA LEU A 356 -47.32 -0.64 23.97
C LEU A 356 -47.01 0.24 25.18
N ALA A 357 -46.60 -0.37 26.29
CA ALA A 357 -46.19 0.36 27.49
C ALA A 357 -44.81 1.03 27.33
N ALA A 358 -44.00 0.55 26.37
CA ALA A 358 -42.70 1.09 25.99
C ALA A 358 -42.44 0.81 24.50
N PRO A 359 -41.58 1.59 23.83
CA PRO A 359 -41.15 1.30 22.47
C PRO A 359 -40.52 -0.10 22.37
N LEU A 360 -40.79 -0.81 21.26
CA LEU A 360 -40.13 -2.06 20.92
C LEU A 360 -38.60 -1.86 20.85
N ASP A 361 -37.86 -2.76 21.47
CA ASP A 361 -36.40 -2.76 21.47
C ASP A 361 -35.85 -2.87 20.04
N SER A 362 -35.06 -1.87 19.60
CA SER A 362 -34.48 -1.81 18.26
C SER A 362 -33.37 -2.83 17.99
N THR A 363 -32.94 -3.57 19.01
CA THR A 363 -31.92 -4.63 18.89
C THR A 363 -32.52 -6.02 18.68
N GLN A 364 -33.85 -6.16 18.76
CA GLN A 364 -34.56 -7.42 18.68
C GLN A 364 -35.35 -7.57 17.37
N ALA A 365 -35.54 -8.82 16.93
CA ALA A 365 -36.32 -9.15 15.74
C ALA A 365 -37.81 -9.33 16.12
N TRP A 366 -38.61 -8.31 15.85
CA TRP A 366 -40.03 -8.29 16.18
C TRP A 366 -40.90 -8.73 14.99
N VAL A 367 -41.94 -9.52 15.26
CA VAL A 367 -42.96 -9.94 14.29
C VAL A 367 -44.37 -9.69 14.82
N ALA A 368 -45.32 -9.36 13.94
CA ALA A 368 -46.73 -9.26 14.24
C ALA A 368 -47.51 -10.47 13.68
N GLN A 369 -48.56 -10.89 14.36
CA GLN A 369 -49.48 -11.95 13.91
C GLN A 369 -50.90 -11.67 14.38
N VAL A 370 -51.87 -12.16 13.60
CA VAL A 370 -53.29 -12.19 13.95
C VAL A 370 -53.74 -13.64 14.07
N ILE A 371 -54.48 -13.98 15.11
CA ILE A 371 -55.05 -15.31 15.33
C ILE A 371 -56.57 -15.17 15.28
N ALA A 372 -57.25 -15.90 14.39
CA ALA A 372 -58.70 -15.96 14.35
C ALA A 372 -59.20 -16.96 15.41
N ASN A 373 -60.04 -16.50 16.33
CA ASN A 373 -60.52 -17.29 17.47
C ASN A 373 -61.80 -18.05 17.10
N GLY A 374 -61.91 -19.32 17.51
CA GLY A 374 -63.10 -20.15 17.32
C GLY A 374 -64.19 -19.93 18.38
N SER A 375 -65.33 -20.64 18.27
CA SER A 375 -66.31 -20.75 19.35
C SER A 375 -65.69 -21.37 20.61
N ALA A 376 -66.33 -21.24 21.79
CA ALA A 376 -65.79 -21.80 23.03
C ALA A 376 -65.48 -23.31 22.90
N GLY A 377 -64.22 -23.70 23.13
CA GLY A 377 -63.72 -25.08 22.93
C GLY A 377 -63.24 -25.40 21.51
N GLY A 378 -63.49 -24.51 20.54
CA GLY A 378 -63.09 -24.57 19.13
C GLY A 378 -61.59 -24.51 18.86
N VAL A 379 -61.20 -24.81 17.62
CA VAL A 379 -59.81 -24.66 17.15
C VAL A 379 -59.66 -23.33 16.41
N GLY A 380 -58.84 -22.41 16.93
CA GLY A 380 -58.52 -21.13 16.27
C GLY A 380 -57.49 -21.28 15.14
N ALA A 381 -57.28 -20.25 14.32
CA ALA A 381 -56.36 -20.27 13.18
C ALA A 381 -55.31 -19.14 13.24
N GLU A 382 -54.04 -19.50 13.16
CA GLU A 382 -52.92 -18.55 13.15
C GLU A 382 -52.68 -17.96 11.75
N GLY A 383 -52.58 -16.63 11.66
CA GLY A 383 -52.16 -15.92 10.45
C GLY A 383 -50.65 -15.97 10.19
N GLU A 384 -50.19 -15.30 9.13
CA GLU A 384 -48.77 -15.17 8.80
C GLU A 384 -48.04 -14.22 9.77
N LEU A 385 -46.75 -14.46 9.99
CA LEU A 385 -45.86 -13.57 10.76
C LEU A 385 -45.34 -12.45 9.85
N LEU A 386 -45.61 -11.19 10.20
CA LEU A 386 -45.07 -10.03 9.47
C LEU A 386 -43.96 -9.35 10.28
N PRO A 387 -42.74 -9.15 9.72
CA PRO A 387 -41.66 -8.44 10.40
C PRO A 387 -42.02 -6.97 10.72
N ILE A 388 -41.57 -6.49 11.89
CA ILE A 388 -41.70 -5.09 12.33
C ILE A 388 -40.30 -4.44 12.28
N ILE A 389 -40.15 -3.36 11.51
CA ILE A 389 -38.87 -2.65 11.37
C ILE A 389 -38.68 -1.69 12.55
N THR A 390 -37.58 -1.87 13.29
CA THR A 390 -37.17 -1.03 14.43
C THR A 390 -35.72 -0.53 14.23
N GLY A 391 -35.47 0.79 14.33
CA GLY A 391 -34.12 1.40 14.17
C GLY A 391 -33.82 2.03 12.80
N CYS A 392 -32.60 2.58 12.60
CA CYS A 392 -32.13 3.27 11.37
C CYS A 392 -30.93 2.56 10.71
N ALA A 393 -30.74 2.74 9.40
CA ALA A 393 -29.56 2.24 8.68
C ALA A 393 -28.35 3.18 8.88
N ASN A 394 -27.11 2.68 8.78
CA ASN A 394 -25.88 3.46 8.97
C ASN A 394 -24.98 3.44 7.72
N PHE A 395 -24.49 4.59 7.26
CA PHE A 395 -23.54 4.64 6.14
C PHE A 395 -22.17 4.10 6.52
N THR A 396 -21.57 3.28 5.66
CA THR A 396 -20.21 2.75 5.82
C THR A 396 -19.24 3.36 4.80
N SER A 397 -19.72 3.74 3.61
CA SER A 397 -18.90 4.37 2.58
C SER A 397 -19.71 5.30 1.66
N LEU A 398 -19.14 6.46 1.33
CA LEU A 398 -19.61 7.39 0.30
C LEU A 398 -18.42 7.77 -0.60
N VAL A 399 -18.43 7.29 -1.84
CA VAL A 399 -17.32 7.44 -2.79
C VAL A 399 -17.80 8.14 -4.04
N VAL A 400 -17.31 9.35 -4.28
CA VAL A 400 -17.48 10.05 -5.55
C VAL A 400 -16.53 9.44 -6.58
N SER A 401 -17.03 9.12 -7.77
CA SER A 401 -16.20 8.61 -8.86
C SER A 401 -15.15 9.64 -9.28
N ALA A 402 -14.02 9.17 -9.83
CA ALA A 402 -12.88 10.04 -10.14
C ALA A 402 -13.23 11.18 -11.13
N ASP A 403 -14.21 10.96 -12.00
CA ASP A 403 -14.75 11.92 -12.96
C ASP A 403 -15.78 12.90 -12.35
N GLY A 404 -16.15 12.73 -11.07
CA GLY A 404 -17.19 13.52 -10.41
C GLY A 404 -18.61 13.22 -10.87
N GLY A 405 -18.83 12.22 -11.72
CA GLY A 405 -20.15 11.97 -12.35
C GLY A 405 -21.12 11.11 -11.53
N SER A 406 -20.62 10.36 -10.54
CA SER A 406 -21.44 9.45 -9.75
C SER A 406 -21.00 9.33 -8.30
N LEU A 407 -21.95 9.00 -7.41
CA LEU A 407 -21.74 8.70 -6.00
C LEU A 407 -22.07 7.23 -5.74
N GLU A 408 -21.09 6.45 -5.31
CA GLU A 408 -21.28 5.12 -4.76
C GLU A 408 -21.54 5.22 -3.26
N VAL A 409 -22.61 4.57 -2.80
CA VAL A 409 -23.09 4.59 -1.42
C VAL A 409 -23.15 3.17 -0.90
N THR A 410 -22.57 2.92 0.27
CA THR A 410 -22.65 1.65 1.01
C THR A 410 -23.16 1.89 2.41
N TRP A 411 -24.06 1.02 2.90
CA TRP A 411 -24.63 1.11 4.24
C TRP A 411 -24.75 -0.25 4.93
N GLN A 412 -25.07 -0.21 6.22
CA GLN A 412 -25.48 -1.35 7.01
C GLN A 412 -26.96 -1.19 7.39
N ALA A 413 -27.76 -2.22 7.12
CA ALA A 413 -29.18 -2.24 7.49
C ALA A 413 -29.36 -2.31 9.02
N PRO A 414 -30.52 -1.85 9.57
CA PRO A 414 -30.85 -2.05 10.98
C PRO A 414 -30.90 -3.54 11.34
N ALA A 415 -30.59 -3.89 12.60
CA ALA A 415 -30.61 -5.27 13.09
C ALA A 415 -31.99 -5.96 12.95
N SER A 416 -33.06 -5.17 12.91
CA SER A 416 -34.44 -5.64 12.70
C SER A 416 -34.76 -6.08 11.27
N VAL A 417 -33.84 -5.87 10.31
CA VAL A 417 -34.03 -6.23 8.89
C VAL A 417 -33.15 -7.42 8.52
N THR A 418 -33.75 -8.61 8.37
CA THR A 418 -33.11 -9.81 7.83
C THR A 418 -33.47 -9.98 6.35
N GLY A 419 -32.68 -9.38 5.45
CA GLY A 419 -32.90 -9.44 3.99
C GLY A 419 -33.85 -8.35 3.47
N ALA A 420 -33.31 -7.16 3.17
CA ALA A 420 -34.07 -6.09 2.54
C ALA A 420 -34.38 -6.46 1.08
N GLU A 421 -35.64 -6.80 0.78
CA GLU A 421 -36.05 -7.15 -0.59
C GLU A 421 -35.89 -5.98 -1.57
N LEU A 422 -35.97 -4.71 -1.12
CA LEU A 422 -35.69 -3.50 -1.89
C LEU A 422 -35.50 -2.29 -0.94
N THR A 423 -34.41 -1.54 -1.10
CA THR A 423 -34.13 -0.28 -0.38
C THR A 423 -34.05 0.88 -1.38
N THR A 424 -34.81 1.95 -1.16
CA THR A 424 -34.73 3.18 -1.94
C THR A 424 -33.66 4.09 -1.37
N VAL A 425 -32.68 4.45 -2.19
CA VAL A 425 -31.62 5.42 -1.87
C VAL A 425 -31.92 6.73 -2.59
N SER A 426 -32.13 7.82 -1.86
CA SER A 426 -32.40 9.14 -2.45
C SER A 426 -31.27 10.12 -2.16
N LEU A 427 -30.82 10.85 -3.17
CA LEU A 427 -29.87 11.95 -3.08
C LEU A 427 -30.65 13.27 -2.96
N LEU A 428 -30.42 14.03 -1.90
CA LEU A 428 -30.99 15.37 -1.72
C LEU A 428 -29.91 16.43 -1.87
N LEU A 429 -30.18 17.44 -2.68
CA LEU A 429 -29.41 18.68 -2.82
C LEU A 429 -30.16 19.78 -2.07
N ASP A 430 -29.58 20.36 -1.02
CA ASP A 430 -30.20 21.42 -0.21
C ASP A 430 -31.62 21.08 0.26
N GLY A 431 -31.83 19.81 0.65
CA GLY A 431 -33.12 19.29 1.13
C GLY A 431 -34.12 18.88 0.02
N THR A 432 -33.77 19.02 -1.26
CA THR A 432 -34.61 18.61 -2.39
C THR A 432 -34.09 17.32 -3.03
N VAL A 433 -34.94 16.30 -3.19
CA VAL A 433 -34.55 15.04 -3.84
C VAL A 433 -34.21 15.29 -5.31
N THR A 434 -32.94 15.10 -5.68
CA THR A 434 -32.44 15.25 -7.05
C THR A 434 -32.30 13.93 -7.80
N SER A 435 -32.17 12.81 -7.09
CA SER A 435 -32.07 11.47 -7.66
C SER A 435 -32.57 10.43 -6.66
N SER A 436 -33.18 9.34 -7.14
CA SER A 436 -33.63 8.24 -6.28
C SER A 436 -33.50 6.91 -7.03
N LEU A 437 -33.03 5.87 -6.35
CA LEU A 437 -32.82 4.55 -6.92
C LEU A 437 -33.24 3.46 -5.93
N GLY A 438 -34.12 2.55 -6.36
CA GLY A 438 -34.41 1.32 -5.61
C GLY A 438 -33.35 0.26 -5.91
N VAL A 439 -32.76 -0.34 -4.87
CA VAL A 439 -31.76 -1.39 -5.02
C VAL A 439 -32.01 -2.57 -4.09
N ASN A 440 -31.61 -3.76 -4.55
CA ASN A 440 -31.61 -4.98 -3.75
C ASN A 440 -30.20 -5.13 -3.15
N GLY A 441 -30.09 -5.06 -1.82
CA GLY A 441 -28.81 -5.11 -1.11
C GLY A 441 -28.41 -3.80 -0.42
N ASN A 442 -27.11 -3.66 -0.14
CA ASN A 442 -26.54 -2.62 0.74
C ASN A 442 -25.63 -1.61 0.01
N THR A 443 -25.70 -1.57 -1.32
CA THR A 443 -24.89 -0.68 -2.16
C THR A 443 -25.75 -0.04 -3.26
N ALA A 444 -25.47 1.22 -3.58
CA ALA A 444 -26.12 1.95 -4.68
C ALA A 444 -25.14 2.88 -5.39
N ARG A 445 -25.39 3.15 -6.67
CA ARG A 445 -24.67 4.15 -7.45
C ARG A 445 -25.66 5.19 -7.99
N LEU A 446 -25.51 6.43 -7.57
CA LEU A 446 -26.37 7.55 -7.99
C LEU A 446 -25.59 8.48 -8.91
N ALA A 447 -26.25 9.01 -9.94
CA ALA A 447 -25.68 10.07 -10.77
C ALA A 447 -25.65 11.39 -9.98
N LEU A 448 -24.53 12.12 -10.06
CA LEU A 448 -24.39 13.45 -9.46
C LEU A 448 -24.85 14.52 -10.46
N PRO A 449 -25.68 15.50 -10.05
CA PRO A 449 -26.04 16.62 -10.91
C PRO A 449 -24.80 17.46 -11.28
N ALA A 450 -24.74 17.93 -12.54
CA ALA A 450 -23.59 18.63 -13.11
C ALA A 450 -23.22 19.97 -12.43
N THR A 451 -23.97 20.45 -11.45
CA THR A 451 -23.81 21.76 -10.79
C THR A 451 -23.62 21.69 -9.27
N SER A 452 -23.16 20.57 -8.71
CA SER A 452 -23.18 20.32 -7.26
C SER A 452 -22.06 20.98 -6.43
N GLY A 453 -21.24 21.88 -7.00
CA GLY A 453 -20.13 22.52 -6.27
C GLY A 453 -20.57 23.18 -4.95
N GLY A 454 -20.13 22.61 -3.82
CA GLY A 454 -20.41 23.13 -2.47
C GLY A 454 -21.71 22.68 -1.81
N ALA A 455 -22.50 21.80 -2.42
CA ALA A 455 -23.78 21.38 -1.85
C ALA A 455 -23.65 20.18 -0.88
N ALA A 456 -24.38 20.23 0.23
CA ALA A 456 -24.46 19.12 1.18
C ALA A 456 -25.45 18.06 0.64
N LEU A 457 -24.90 16.94 0.19
CA LEU A 457 -25.70 15.81 -0.26
C LEU A 457 -26.22 15.01 0.94
N THR A 458 -27.53 14.89 1.07
CA THR A 458 -28.16 13.99 2.06
C THR A 458 -28.59 12.71 1.37
N VAL A 459 -28.34 11.56 2.00
CA VAL A 459 -28.81 10.26 1.50
C VAL A 459 -29.88 9.71 2.45
N CYS A 460 -31.03 9.27 1.91
CA CYS A 460 -32.11 8.64 2.69
C CYS A 460 -32.36 7.21 2.22
N LEU A 461 -32.75 6.32 3.14
CA LEU A 461 -33.00 4.88 2.91
C LEU A 461 -34.45 4.51 3.26
N ALA A 462 -35.17 3.80 2.38
CA ALA A 462 -36.55 3.35 2.65
C ALA A 462 -36.87 1.94 2.07
N PRO A 463 -37.37 0.98 2.87
CA PRO A 463 -37.74 -0.37 2.39
C PRO A 463 -39.09 -0.40 1.65
N SER A 464 -39.30 -1.38 0.75
CA SER A 464 -40.47 -1.43 -0.18
C SER A 464 -41.72 -2.16 0.31
N ARG A 465 -41.64 -3.00 1.36
CA ARG A 465 -42.79 -3.61 2.03
C ARG A 465 -42.85 -3.14 3.48
N GLY A 466 -44.03 -2.67 3.90
CA GLY A 466 -44.27 -1.96 5.17
C GLY A 466 -44.18 -0.44 4.98
N VAL A 467 -45.25 0.29 5.31
CA VAL A 467 -45.25 1.76 5.19
C VAL A 467 -44.56 2.39 6.41
N VAL A 468 -43.30 2.74 6.17
CA VAL A 468 -42.64 4.05 6.42
C VAL A 468 -43.07 4.86 7.66
N ARG A 469 -42.15 4.94 8.64
CA ARG A 469 -41.58 6.24 9.01
C ARG A 469 -40.10 6.27 8.68
N ASN A 470 -39.63 7.45 8.28
CA ASN A 470 -38.26 7.88 8.08
C ASN A 470 -37.26 7.17 9.01
N THR A 471 -36.73 6.02 8.58
CA THR A 471 -35.43 5.53 9.04
C THR A 471 -34.32 6.29 8.31
N SER A 472 -34.53 7.59 8.06
CA SER A 472 -33.58 8.45 7.38
C SER A 472 -32.37 8.58 8.29
N THR A 473 -31.29 7.90 7.91
CA THR A 473 -29.96 8.16 8.46
C THR A 473 -29.67 9.65 8.37
N THR A 474 -29.10 10.24 9.43
CA THR A 474 -28.68 11.65 9.45
C THR A 474 -27.83 11.97 8.23
N ALA A 475 -28.12 13.10 7.59
CA ALA A 475 -27.37 13.62 6.45
C ALA A 475 -25.87 13.64 6.72
N LEU A 476 -25.09 13.01 5.85
CA LEU A 476 -23.63 13.10 5.87
C LEU A 476 -23.19 13.85 4.60
N GLY A 477 -22.71 15.08 4.78
CA GLY A 477 -22.28 15.91 3.65
C GLY A 477 -21.09 15.29 2.92
N VAL A 478 -21.24 15.05 1.62
CA VAL A 478 -20.16 14.57 0.75
C VAL A 478 -19.45 15.78 0.11
N PRO A 479 -18.14 15.98 0.33
CA PRO A 479 -17.39 17.02 -0.37
C PRO A 479 -17.27 16.64 -1.86
N VAL A 480 -18.02 17.33 -2.71
CA VAL A 480 -18.03 17.18 -4.17
C VAL A 480 -17.14 18.21 -4.89
N THR A 481 -16.47 19.07 -4.14
CA THR A 481 -15.54 20.05 -4.68
C THR A 481 -14.17 19.43 -4.93
N ILE A 482 -13.59 19.70 -6.09
CA ILE A 482 -12.28 19.18 -6.50
C ILE A 482 -11.16 19.95 -5.79
N PRO A 483 -10.24 19.29 -5.05
CA PRO A 483 -9.07 19.95 -4.47
C PRO A 483 -8.18 20.60 -5.54
N GLN A 484 -7.69 21.82 -5.27
CA GLN A 484 -6.82 22.56 -6.18
C GLN A 484 -5.39 22.59 -5.63
N ILE A 485 -4.46 21.99 -6.37
CA ILE A 485 -3.02 22.12 -6.08
C ILE A 485 -2.62 23.58 -6.28
N SER A 486 -1.89 24.14 -5.33
CA SER A 486 -1.51 25.55 -5.28
C SER A 486 -0.02 25.79 -5.49
N GLY A 487 0.81 24.73 -5.48
CA GLY A 487 2.23 24.85 -5.80
C GLY A 487 3.02 23.56 -5.60
N TRP A 488 4.13 23.48 -6.32
CA TRP A 488 5.19 22.49 -6.13
C TRP A 488 6.52 23.23 -5.98
N ASP A 489 7.22 22.99 -4.86
CA ASP A 489 8.51 23.62 -4.59
C ASP A 489 9.55 22.60 -4.15
N THR A 490 10.57 22.37 -4.98
CA THR A 490 11.68 21.49 -4.64
C THR A 490 12.74 22.24 -3.83
N ASP A 491 13.15 21.68 -2.70
CA ASP A 491 14.19 22.24 -1.85
C ASP A 491 15.58 22.09 -2.52
N ALA A 492 16.33 23.19 -2.57
CA ALA A 492 17.61 23.28 -3.27
C ALA A 492 18.73 22.43 -2.65
N VAL A 493 18.59 22.00 -1.39
CA VAL A 493 19.63 21.27 -0.64
C VAL A 493 19.31 19.78 -0.56
N SER A 494 18.10 19.43 -0.13
CA SER A 494 17.65 18.06 0.11
C SER A 494 17.04 17.38 -1.12
N ALA A 495 16.74 18.14 -2.17
CA ALA A 495 15.99 17.70 -3.36
C ALA A 495 14.59 17.12 -3.04
N SER A 496 14.07 17.32 -1.82
CA SER A 496 12.70 16.96 -1.47
C SER A 496 11.75 18.03 -1.97
N GLY A 497 10.59 17.65 -2.49
CA GLY A 497 9.61 18.60 -3.00
C GLY A 497 8.38 18.74 -2.12
N THR A 498 7.94 19.96 -1.91
CA THR A 498 6.75 20.29 -1.14
C THR A 498 5.59 20.56 -2.07
N LEU A 499 4.58 19.69 -2.02
CA LEU A 499 3.31 19.88 -2.71
C LEU A 499 2.33 20.59 -1.78
N SER A 500 1.68 21.64 -2.26
CA SER A 500 0.69 22.41 -1.50
C SER A 500 -0.64 22.49 -2.26
N TRP A 501 -1.75 22.63 -1.52
CA TRP A 501 -3.10 22.79 -2.07
C TRP A 501 -3.96 23.70 -1.19
N ALA A 502 -5.06 24.20 -1.74
CA ALA A 502 -6.02 25.01 -1.00
C ALA A 502 -6.82 24.15 0.01
N VAL A 503 -7.18 24.74 1.16
CA VAL A 503 -8.07 24.09 2.12
C VAL A 503 -9.46 23.93 1.51
N LEU A 504 -10.00 22.71 1.59
CA LEU A 504 -11.35 22.38 1.18
C LEU A 504 -12.28 22.33 2.40
N VAL A 505 -13.28 23.19 2.44
CA VAL A 505 -14.28 23.24 3.52
C VAL A 505 -15.05 21.92 3.56
N GLY A 506 -15.14 21.32 4.76
CA GLY A 506 -15.84 20.05 4.97
C GLY A 506 -15.06 18.79 4.58
N ALA A 507 -13.82 18.92 4.10
CA ALA A 507 -12.97 17.76 3.85
C ALA A 507 -12.41 17.19 5.17
N PRO A 508 -12.59 15.89 5.47
CA PRO A 508 -12.00 15.25 6.65
C PRO A 508 -10.48 15.04 6.55
N GLY A 509 -9.93 15.17 5.34
CA GLY A 509 -8.53 14.95 4.99
C GLY A 509 -8.36 14.87 3.48
N TYR A 510 -7.16 14.49 3.04
CA TYR A 510 -6.79 14.34 1.64
C TYR A 510 -6.06 13.03 1.40
N ARG A 511 -6.23 12.46 0.22
CA ARG A 511 -5.44 11.34 -0.28
C ARG A 511 -4.69 11.79 -1.53
N LEU A 512 -3.36 11.80 -1.43
CA LEU A 512 -2.47 12.06 -2.55
C LEU A 512 -2.14 10.72 -3.23
N SER A 513 -2.35 10.65 -4.54
CA SER A 513 -1.91 9.50 -5.34
C SER A 513 -0.58 9.85 -6.01
N LEU A 514 0.44 9.08 -5.69
CA LEU A 514 1.78 9.26 -6.18
C LEU A 514 2.00 8.50 -7.51
N PRO A 515 2.98 8.94 -8.31
CA PRO A 515 3.51 8.17 -9.42
C PRO A 515 3.94 6.76 -8.93
N GLY A 516 3.42 5.70 -9.55
CA GLY A 516 3.69 4.32 -9.15
C GLY A 516 2.58 3.63 -8.34
N GLY A 517 1.46 4.31 -8.08
CA GLY A 517 0.26 3.71 -7.48
C GLY A 517 0.23 3.72 -5.95
N GLN A 518 1.24 4.30 -5.29
CA GLN A 518 1.23 4.53 -3.84
C GLN A 518 0.25 5.64 -3.48
N HIS A 519 -0.43 5.51 -2.34
CA HIS A 519 -1.29 6.55 -1.78
C HIS A 519 -0.76 7.04 -0.43
N LEU A 520 -0.91 8.33 -0.17
CA LEU A 520 -0.60 8.98 1.11
C LEU A 520 -1.86 9.67 1.65
N ASP A 521 -2.26 9.32 2.87
CA ASP A 521 -3.34 9.97 3.59
C ASP A 521 -2.81 11.12 4.44
N LEU A 522 -3.43 12.30 4.30
CA LEU A 522 -2.89 13.58 4.74
C LEU A 522 -4.00 14.40 5.42
N THR A 523 -3.67 15.06 6.53
CA THR A 523 -4.61 15.92 7.27
C THR A 523 -4.34 17.42 7.06
N GLY A 524 -3.17 17.77 6.53
CA GLY A 524 -2.78 19.15 6.22
C GLY A 524 -3.06 19.56 4.77
N THR A 525 -2.65 20.78 4.42
CA THR A 525 -2.73 21.36 3.07
C THR A 525 -1.40 21.36 2.33
N ARG A 526 -0.39 20.69 2.89
CA ARG A 526 0.93 20.53 2.30
C ARG A 526 1.54 19.21 2.71
N THR A 527 2.41 18.66 1.87
CA THR A 527 3.22 17.48 2.19
C THR A 527 4.58 17.55 1.50
N THR A 528 5.59 16.97 2.13
CA THR A 528 6.94 16.87 1.57
C THR A 528 7.17 15.46 1.04
N LEU A 529 7.57 15.37 -0.22
CA LEU A 529 7.92 14.13 -0.91
C LEU A 529 9.44 14.02 -1.00
N THR A 530 9.97 12.90 -0.51
CA THR A 530 11.41 12.60 -0.56
C THR A 530 11.85 12.22 -1.98
N PRO A 531 13.15 12.33 -2.32
CA PRO A 531 13.67 11.89 -3.61
C PRO A 531 13.31 10.43 -3.95
N ALA A 532 13.27 9.55 -2.95
CA ALA A 532 12.89 8.15 -3.14
C ALA A 532 11.42 7.98 -3.57
N GLN A 533 10.51 8.79 -3.02
CA GLN A 533 9.10 8.80 -3.43
C GLN A 533 8.91 9.39 -4.84
N LEU A 534 9.81 10.27 -5.27
CA LEU A 534 9.79 10.88 -6.61
C LEU A 534 10.43 9.98 -7.67
N ALA A 535 11.44 9.17 -7.32
CA ALA A 535 12.19 8.34 -8.25
C ALA A 535 11.38 7.19 -8.88
N ASN A 536 10.30 6.73 -8.20
CA ASN A 536 9.45 5.65 -8.68
C ASN A 536 8.37 6.11 -9.68
N GLY A 537 8.34 7.41 -10.00
CA GLY A 537 7.41 7.96 -10.95
C GLY A 537 7.85 7.84 -12.39
N GLY A 538 6.95 7.38 -13.26
CA GLY A 538 7.14 7.52 -14.71
C GLY A 538 7.43 8.98 -15.11
N ASN A 539 7.97 9.17 -16.31
CA ASN A 539 8.33 10.49 -16.83
C ASN A 539 7.30 10.94 -17.89
N PRO A 540 6.50 12.00 -17.68
CA PRO A 540 6.51 12.91 -16.53
C PRO A 540 5.78 12.37 -15.30
N ALA A 541 6.26 12.75 -14.11
CA ALA A 541 5.67 12.36 -12.84
C ALA A 541 4.38 13.16 -12.59
N GLN A 542 3.26 12.47 -12.44
CA GLN A 542 1.95 13.08 -12.23
C GLN A 542 1.37 12.70 -10.87
N VAL A 543 0.78 13.67 -10.19
CA VAL A 543 0.03 13.47 -8.95
C VAL A 543 -1.43 13.82 -9.13
N THR A 544 -2.30 13.13 -8.40
CA THR A 544 -3.71 13.53 -8.24
C THR A 544 -4.04 13.62 -6.76
N LEU A 545 -4.84 14.61 -6.41
CA LEU A 545 -5.28 14.86 -5.04
C LEU A 545 -6.80 14.73 -4.96
N ARG A 546 -7.31 14.06 -3.93
CA ARG A 546 -8.74 14.00 -3.63
C ARG A 546 -8.99 14.19 -2.15
N SER A 547 -10.17 14.68 -1.76
CA SER A 547 -10.55 14.66 -0.35
C SER A 547 -10.83 13.22 0.08
N ALA A 548 -10.31 12.81 1.23
CA ALA A 548 -10.51 11.47 1.76
C ALA A 548 -10.43 11.45 3.29
N GLY A 549 -11.26 10.65 3.95
CA GLY A 549 -11.18 10.44 5.39
C GLY A 549 -12.41 9.74 5.95
N THR A 550 -12.45 9.57 7.27
CA THR A 550 -13.56 8.90 7.95
C THR A 550 -14.31 9.88 8.84
N VAL A 551 -15.63 10.01 8.66
CA VAL A 551 -16.51 10.85 9.49
C VAL A 551 -17.61 9.97 10.06
N ASN A 552 -17.77 9.94 11.38
CA ASN A 552 -18.79 9.14 12.07
C ASN A 552 -18.81 7.66 11.64
N GLY A 553 -17.63 7.06 11.40
CA GLY A 553 -17.49 5.67 10.96
C GLY A 553 -17.73 5.43 9.46
N CYS A 554 -18.10 6.46 8.69
CA CYS A 554 -18.28 6.38 7.24
C CYS A 554 -17.02 6.85 6.50
N THR A 555 -16.55 6.07 5.53
CA THR A 555 -15.44 6.45 4.65
C THR A 555 -15.95 7.41 3.58
N LEU A 556 -15.38 8.62 3.51
CA LEU A 556 -15.68 9.64 2.51
C LEU A 556 -14.52 9.73 1.52
N ILE A 557 -14.82 9.65 0.22
CA ILE A 557 -13.87 9.92 -0.87
C ILE A 557 -14.53 10.88 -1.85
N GLY A 558 -13.92 12.05 -2.04
CA GLY A 558 -14.36 13.05 -3.01
C GLY A 558 -13.70 12.87 -4.39
N PRO A 559 -14.05 13.74 -5.36
CA PRO A 559 -13.50 13.67 -6.71
C PRO A 559 -11.99 13.96 -6.72
N ALA A 560 -11.31 13.45 -7.75
CA ALA A 560 -9.89 13.69 -7.95
C ALA A 560 -9.64 15.01 -8.70
N SER A 561 -8.55 15.68 -8.36
CA SER A 561 -7.98 16.76 -9.16
C SER A 561 -7.60 16.24 -10.55
N ALA A 562 -7.50 17.16 -11.52
CA ALA A 562 -6.75 16.89 -12.73
C ALA A 562 -5.32 16.46 -12.38
N PRO A 563 -4.67 15.58 -13.19
CA PRO A 563 -3.27 15.24 -13.00
C PRO A 563 -2.39 16.49 -13.03
N PHE A 564 -1.64 16.72 -11.96
CA PHE A 564 -0.68 17.81 -11.87
C PHE A 564 0.71 17.25 -12.17
N VAL A 565 1.36 17.82 -13.18
CA VAL A 565 2.69 17.42 -13.64
C VAL A 565 3.75 18.05 -12.73
N LEU A 566 4.47 17.22 -11.98
CA LEU A 566 5.59 17.69 -11.16
C LEU A 566 6.77 18.03 -12.06
N ALA A 567 7.38 19.20 -11.83
CA ALA A 567 8.66 19.55 -12.45
C ALA A 567 9.75 18.60 -11.93
N THR A 568 10.25 17.71 -12.80
CA THR A 568 11.28 16.72 -12.47
C THR A 568 12.55 16.85 -13.30
N THR A 569 12.63 17.82 -14.21
CA THR A 569 13.78 18.00 -15.09
C THR A 569 14.79 18.98 -14.45
N PRO A 570 16.01 18.54 -14.09
CA PRO A 570 17.03 19.44 -13.56
C PRO A 570 17.62 20.33 -14.65
N VAL A 571 17.99 21.55 -14.27
CA VAL A 571 18.71 22.48 -15.15
C VAL A 571 20.13 21.95 -15.44
N ARG A 572 20.60 22.12 -16.68
CA ARG A 572 21.92 21.65 -17.15
C ARG A 572 22.82 22.80 -17.56
N ASP A 573 24.10 22.48 -17.76
CA ASP A 573 25.15 23.39 -18.26
C ASP A 573 25.26 24.68 -17.46
N VAL A 574 25.05 24.58 -16.14
CA VAL A 574 25.17 25.71 -15.22
C VAL A 574 26.65 26.11 -15.14
N VAL A 575 26.94 27.33 -15.57
CA VAL A 575 28.25 27.95 -15.43
C VAL A 575 28.08 29.18 -14.57
N VAL A 576 28.92 29.28 -13.54
CA VAL A 576 28.94 30.40 -12.61
C VAL A 576 30.28 31.07 -12.62
N ASP A 577 30.24 32.38 -12.42
CA ASP A 577 31.40 33.23 -12.21
C ASP A 577 31.09 34.23 -11.09
N TYR A 578 32.11 34.55 -10.30
CA TYR A 578 32.04 35.50 -9.22
C TYR A 578 33.26 36.39 -9.25
N ASP A 579 33.04 37.70 -9.39
CA ASP A 579 34.09 38.71 -9.54
C ASP A 579 34.49 39.36 -8.20
N GLY A 580 33.98 38.88 -7.07
CA GLY A 580 34.23 39.50 -5.76
C GLY A 580 33.07 40.34 -5.23
N ALA A 581 32.12 40.73 -6.08
CA ALA A 581 30.87 41.40 -5.66
C ALA A 581 29.62 40.99 -6.45
N THR A 582 29.79 40.45 -7.65
CA THR A 582 28.72 40.08 -8.56
C THR A 582 28.79 38.59 -8.87
N LEU A 583 27.71 37.86 -8.58
CA LEU A 583 27.50 36.50 -9.06
C LEU A 583 26.87 36.57 -10.45
N SER A 584 27.52 35.98 -11.44
CA SER A 584 26.96 35.74 -12.77
C SER A 584 26.72 34.25 -12.98
N ALA A 585 25.53 33.88 -13.44
CA ALA A 585 25.23 32.50 -13.80
C ALA A 585 24.61 32.43 -15.19
N ARG A 586 24.95 31.38 -15.94
CA ARG A 586 24.30 31.00 -17.20
C ARG A 586 23.94 29.52 -17.20
N TRP A 587 22.89 29.14 -17.91
CA TRP A 587 22.39 27.76 -17.92
C TRP A 587 21.63 27.43 -19.22
N SER A 588 21.42 26.14 -19.46
CA SER A 588 20.62 25.67 -20.60
C SER A 588 19.11 25.77 -20.33
N VAL A 589 18.34 26.03 -21.39
CA VAL A 589 16.87 26.09 -21.31
C VAL A 589 16.27 24.76 -20.85
N VAL A 590 15.19 24.84 -20.08
CA VAL A 590 14.35 23.69 -19.71
C VAL A 590 13.00 23.90 -20.38
N ASN A 591 12.46 22.87 -21.03
CA ASN A 591 11.14 22.98 -21.69
C ASN A 591 10.08 23.47 -20.69
N GLU A 592 9.25 24.42 -21.12
CA GLU A 592 8.24 25.08 -20.26
C GLU A 592 8.81 25.88 -19.07
N GLY A 593 10.14 25.98 -18.94
CA GLY A 593 10.79 26.82 -17.94
C GLY A 593 10.61 28.30 -18.28
N GLN A 594 9.88 29.03 -17.43
CA GLN A 594 9.61 30.46 -17.65
C GLN A 594 10.60 31.36 -16.90
N SER A 595 10.91 31.02 -15.66
CA SER A 595 11.88 31.70 -14.80
C SER A 595 12.72 30.67 -14.06
N TYR A 596 13.82 31.11 -13.47
CA TYR A 596 14.75 30.25 -12.76
C TYR A 596 15.03 30.78 -11.35
N ARG A 597 15.11 29.89 -10.36
CA ARG A 597 15.60 30.18 -9.02
C ARG A 597 17.07 29.82 -8.95
N ILE A 598 17.92 30.77 -8.55
CA ILE A 598 19.37 30.59 -8.42
C ILE A 598 19.69 30.66 -6.93
N SER A 599 20.11 29.55 -6.35
CA SER A 599 20.42 29.46 -4.92
C SER A 599 21.93 29.29 -4.73
N VAL A 600 22.56 30.19 -3.99
CA VAL A 600 23.91 30.00 -3.51
C VAL A 600 23.85 29.12 -2.28
N LEU A 601 24.45 27.95 -2.35
CA LEU A 601 24.53 26.99 -1.25
C LEU A 601 25.82 27.24 -0.48
N LYS A 602 25.70 27.20 0.84
CA LYS A 602 26.81 27.33 1.79
C LYS A 602 26.96 26.06 2.60
N THR A 603 28.15 25.47 2.56
CA THR A 603 28.52 24.31 3.36
C THR A 603 29.51 24.70 4.46
N VAL A 604 29.09 24.57 5.72
CA VAL A 604 29.92 24.79 6.92
C VAL A 604 29.96 23.49 7.72
N SER A 605 31.17 22.98 7.99
CA SER A 605 31.37 21.75 8.79
C SER A 605 30.51 20.56 8.33
N GLY A 606 30.36 20.38 7.01
CA GLY A 606 29.58 19.31 6.39
C GLY A 606 28.05 19.56 6.30
N THR A 607 27.54 20.64 6.89
CA THR A 607 26.12 21.02 6.78
C THR A 607 25.92 22.03 5.67
N THR A 608 25.03 21.74 4.72
CA THR A 608 24.72 22.62 3.58
C THR A 608 23.39 23.35 3.82
N SER A 609 23.35 24.63 3.50
CA SER A 609 22.18 25.51 3.62
C SER A 609 22.14 26.50 2.46
N VAL A 610 21.01 27.14 2.19
CA VAL A 610 20.95 28.25 1.23
C VAL A 610 21.50 29.50 1.91
N ASP A 611 22.53 30.11 1.32
CA ASP A 611 23.08 31.40 1.76
C ASP A 611 22.18 32.56 1.28
N GLN A 612 21.89 32.58 -0.01
CA GLN A 612 21.01 33.54 -0.65
C GLN A 612 20.37 32.92 -1.90
N ALA A 613 19.15 33.33 -2.23
CA ALA A 613 18.46 32.92 -3.45
C ALA A 613 18.05 34.14 -4.29
N PHE A 614 18.10 33.98 -5.60
CA PHE A 614 17.73 34.96 -6.60
C PHE A 614 16.70 34.36 -7.56
N THR A 615 16.00 35.22 -8.29
CA THR A 615 15.08 34.82 -9.36
C THR A 615 15.49 35.50 -10.65
N SER A 616 15.57 34.73 -11.74
CA SER A 616 15.84 35.27 -13.05
C SER A 616 14.64 36.04 -13.59
N SER A 617 14.88 37.01 -14.46
CA SER A 617 13.82 37.53 -15.32
C SER A 617 13.32 36.43 -16.27
N ALA A 618 12.04 36.53 -16.68
CA ALA A 618 11.43 35.51 -17.53
C ALA A 618 12.14 35.41 -18.89
N GLY A 619 12.42 34.18 -19.34
CA GLY A 619 13.10 33.90 -20.62
C GLY A 619 14.61 34.19 -20.65
N VAL A 620 15.20 34.67 -19.54
CA VAL A 620 16.63 34.95 -19.45
C VAL A 620 17.39 33.68 -19.02
N LEU A 621 18.45 33.33 -19.77
CA LEU A 621 19.31 32.16 -19.51
C LEU A 621 20.70 32.52 -18.98
N GLN A 622 20.99 33.82 -18.85
CA GLN A 622 22.21 34.35 -18.25
C GLN A 622 21.90 35.66 -17.54
N GLN A 623 22.24 35.76 -16.26
CA GLN A 623 22.01 36.96 -15.47
C GLN A 623 23.04 37.10 -14.36
N SER A 624 23.20 38.34 -13.88
CA SER A 624 24.14 38.71 -12.83
C SER A 624 23.42 39.41 -11.69
N TRP A 625 23.86 39.17 -10.46
CA TRP A 625 23.32 39.73 -9.22
C TRP A 625 24.43 40.19 -8.30
N ALA A 626 24.22 41.32 -7.61
CA ALA A 626 25.07 41.69 -6.49
C ALA A 626 24.95 40.61 -5.40
N TYR A 627 26.08 40.11 -4.91
CA TYR A 627 26.14 39.06 -3.92
C TYR A 627 27.30 39.32 -2.96
N THR A 628 27.04 39.16 -1.67
CA THR A 628 28.06 39.25 -0.63
C THR A 628 27.91 38.01 0.25
N PRO A 629 28.90 37.10 0.27
CA PRO A 629 28.82 35.90 1.07
C PRO A 629 28.65 36.20 2.55
N SER A 630 27.70 35.53 3.21
CA SER A 630 27.53 35.68 4.66
C SER A 630 28.63 34.99 5.48
N THR A 631 29.33 34.01 4.88
CA THR A 631 30.46 33.29 5.50
C THR A 631 31.49 32.94 4.42
N PRO A 632 32.43 33.85 4.11
CA PRO A 632 33.42 33.67 3.03
C PRO A 632 34.36 32.45 3.18
N GLU A 633 34.51 31.92 4.39
CA GLU A 633 35.34 30.75 4.70
C GLU A 633 34.65 29.43 4.33
N ALA A 634 33.34 29.46 4.11
CA ALA A 634 32.56 28.29 3.76
C ALA A 634 32.79 27.87 2.30
N THR A 635 32.53 26.59 2.01
CA THR A 635 32.45 26.14 0.62
C THR A 635 31.14 26.63 0.03
N LEU A 636 31.23 27.45 -1.01
CA LEU A 636 30.07 28.00 -1.70
C LEU A 636 29.90 27.36 -3.08
N SER A 637 28.68 26.95 -3.40
CA SER A 637 28.29 26.45 -4.71
C SER A 637 26.98 27.08 -5.14
N VAL A 638 26.63 26.97 -6.41
CA VAL A 638 25.40 27.58 -6.94
C VAL A 638 24.57 26.52 -7.62
N VAL A 639 23.27 26.48 -7.33
CA VAL A 639 22.32 25.63 -8.04
C VAL A 639 21.24 26.46 -8.71
N VAL A 640 20.73 25.94 -9.83
CA VAL A 640 19.65 26.56 -10.60
C VAL A 640 18.48 25.59 -10.68
N GLN A 641 17.28 26.10 -10.42
CA GLN A 641 16.02 25.35 -10.51
C GLN A 641 15.09 26.06 -11.50
N ALA A 642 14.49 25.31 -12.42
CA ALA A 642 13.51 25.85 -13.35
C ALA A 642 12.14 25.95 -12.67
N ASN A 643 11.44 27.07 -12.87
CA ASN A 643 10.01 27.15 -12.63
C ASN A 643 9.28 26.78 -13.93
N GLN A 644 8.46 25.73 -13.92
CA GLN A 644 7.70 25.23 -15.07
C GLN A 644 6.18 25.33 -14.79
N PRO A 645 5.60 26.55 -14.78
CA PRO A 645 4.27 26.75 -14.23
C PRO A 645 3.20 25.92 -14.94
N VAL A 646 2.36 25.24 -14.17
CA VAL A 646 1.21 24.48 -14.69
C VAL A 646 -0.05 25.29 -14.45
N LEU A 647 -0.69 25.80 -15.51
CA LEU A 647 -1.87 26.66 -15.41
C LEU A 647 -1.65 27.92 -14.53
N GLY A 648 -0.44 28.48 -14.54
CA GLY A 648 -0.07 29.65 -13.74
C GLY A 648 0.28 29.36 -12.27
N ILE A 649 0.35 28.08 -11.87
CA ILE A 649 0.79 27.64 -10.55
C ILE A 649 2.30 27.38 -10.58
N ASP A 650 3.04 27.92 -9.61
CA ASP A 650 4.48 27.70 -9.48
C ASP A 650 4.81 26.20 -9.32
N ASN A 651 5.83 25.77 -10.07
CA ASN A 651 6.24 24.38 -10.17
C ASN A 651 7.77 24.34 -10.31
N ILE A 652 8.45 24.45 -9.17
CA ILE A 652 9.92 24.54 -9.10
C ILE A 652 10.52 23.14 -9.12
N GLY A 653 11.26 22.85 -10.17
CA GLY A 653 11.94 21.58 -10.39
C GLY A 653 13.18 21.36 -9.53
N PRO A 654 13.85 20.20 -9.68
CA PRO A 654 15.03 19.86 -8.92
C PRO A 654 16.22 20.79 -9.22
N ALA A 655 17.11 20.91 -8.24
CA ALA A 655 18.37 21.62 -8.37
C ALA A 655 19.25 21.00 -9.45
N SER A 656 19.95 21.87 -10.20
CA SER A 656 21.07 21.47 -11.07
C SER A 656 22.19 20.82 -10.27
N GLN A 657 23.22 20.32 -10.97
CA GLN A 657 24.52 20.15 -10.32
C GLN A 657 25.00 21.49 -9.74
N ALA A 658 25.79 21.41 -8.66
CA ALA A 658 26.21 22.56 -7.87
C ALA A 658 27.67 22.94 -8.18
N PRO A 659 27.97 23.65 -9.28
CA PRO A 659 29.32 24.17 -9.51
C PRO A 659 29.77 25.07 -8.36
N ALA A 660 31.05 24.95 -7.99
CA ALA A 660 31.67 25.84 -7.02
C ALA A 660 31.59 27.30 -7.48
N LEU A 661 31.19 28.20 -6.57
CA LEU A 661 31.08 29.63 -6.84
C LEU A 661 32.46 30.23 -7.16
N TYR A 662 33.47 29.82 -6.41
CA TYR A 662 34.84 30.31 -6.52
C TYR A 662 35.79 29.16 -6.86
N ARG A 663 36.77 29.47 -7.70
CA ARG A 663 37.91 28.60 -7.99
C ARG A 663 39.17 29.36 -7.67
N SER A 664 40.20 28.65 -7.23
CA SER A 664 41.49 29.24 -6.88
C SER A 664 42.04 30.11 -8.00
N ALA A 665 42.57 31.28 -7.64
CA ALA A 665 42.97 32.31 -8.58
C ALA A 665 44.11 33.18 -8.02
N PHE A 666 44.77 33.92 -8.90
CA PHE A 666 45.65 35.02 -8.51
C PHE A 666 44.85 36.32 -8.53
N ILE A 667 44.79 36.99 -7.38
CA ILE A 667 44.06 38.26 -7.21
C ILE A 667 45.08 39.40 -7.11
N PRO A 668 45.05 40.38 -8.03
CA PRO A 668 45.86 41.58 -7.89
C PRO A 668 45.42 42.42 -6.69
N SER A 669 46.37 43.09 -6.06
CA SER A 669 46.10 43.87 -4.86
C SER A 669 45.18 45.07 -5.10
N ALA A 670 44.41 45.42 -4.08
CA ALA A 670 43.57 46.63 -4.08
C ALA A 670 44.29 47.88 -3.56
N GLN A 671 45.44 47.71 -2.90
CA GLN A 671 46.17 48.76 -2.19
C GLN A 671 46.94 49.67 -3.15
N ALA A 672 47.01 50.97 -2.86
CA ALA A 672 47.86 51.90 -3.62
C ALA A 672 49.36 51.66 -3.36
N ALA A 673 50.25 51.93 -4.33
CA ALA A 673 51.69 51.66 -4.20
C ALA A 673 52.36 52.42 -3.03
N SER A 674 51.79 53.54 -2.60
CA SER A 674 52.25 54.30 -1.42
C SER A 674 52.08 53.56 -0.09
N SER A 675 51.25 52.52 -0.08
CA SER A 675 50.89 51.72 1.09
C SER A 675 51.47 50.31 0.97
N SER A 676 51.40 49.74 -0.24
CA SER A 676 51.97 48.44 -0.55
C SER A 676 52.30 48.39 -2.04
N PHE A 677 53.52 47.96 -2.38
CA PHE A 677 53.92 47.79 -3.77
C PHE A 677 52.96 46.82 -4.50
N PRO A 678 52.63 47.06 -5.79
CA PRO A 678 51.76 46.17 -6.58
C PRO A 678 52.12 44.69 -6.41
N HIS A 679 51.13 43.87 -6.07
CA HIS A 679 51.34 42.46 -5.75
C HIS A 679 50.18 41.57 -6.17
N LEU A 680 50.45 40.27 -6.22
CA LEU A 680 49.50 39.20 -6.53
C LEU A 680 49.34 38.29 -5.32
N ILE A 681 48.09 37.97 -5.03
CA ILE A 681 47.71 37.05 -3.95
C ILE A 681 47.20 35.74 -4.57
N PRO A 682 47.90 34.61 -4.39
CA PRO A 682 47.38 33.30 -4.72
C PRO A 682 46.30 32.91 -3.70
N ALA A 683 45.05 33.07 -4.09
CA ALA A 683 43.89 32.82 -3.24
C ALA A 683 43.27 31.45 -3.55
N ALA A 684 43.62 30.44 -2.75
CA ALA A 684 43.03 29.10 -2.84
C ALA A 684 41.59 29.05 -2.31
N SER A 685 41.19 30.00 -1.46
CA SER A 685 39.84 30.13 -0.92
C SER A 685 39.23 31.50 -1.24
N LEU A 686 37.90 31.58 -1.23
CA LEU A 686 37.18 32.83 -1.44
C LEU A 686 37.47 33.85 -0.33
N SER A 687 37.57 33.42 0.93
CA SER A 687 37.92 34.28 2.05
C SER A 687 39.26 35.01 1.85
N THR A 688 40.27 34.32 1.33
CA THR A 688 41.58 34.90 1.00
C THR A 688 41.44 35.91 -0.14
N ALA A 689 40.66 35.58 -1.18
CA ALA A 689 40.43 36.46 -2.33
C ALA A 689 39.72 37.76 -1.96
N LEU A 690 38.70 37.69 -1.08
CA LEU A 690 37.92 38.86 -0.65
C LEU A 690 38.67 39.73 0.36
N SER A 691 39.38 39.14 1.31
CA SER A 691 40.08 39.90 2.35
C SER A 691 41.43 40.47 1.88
N GLY A 692 42.04 39.89 0.85
CA GLY A 692 43.40 40.20 0.43
C GLY A 692 44.44 39.96 1.55
N SER A 693 44.10 39.14 2.55
CA SER A 693 44.89 38.91 3.76
C SER A 693 45.30 37.44 3.86
N ALA A 694 46.20 37.14 4.81
CA ALA A 694 46.68 35.77 5.00
C ALA A 694 45.55 34.78 5.36
N PRO A 695 45.59 33.55 4.85
CA PRO A 695 44.70 32.48 5.29
C PRO A 695 44.97 32.13 6.76
N ALA A 696 43.96 31.59 7.46
CA ALA A 696 44.10 31.21 8.87
C ALA A 696 45.18 30.12 9.08
N SER A 697 45.33 29.21 8.12
CA SER A 697 46.33 28.15 8.11
C SER A 697 47.48 28.49 7.17
N ALA A 698 48.67 27.94 7.45
CA ALA A 698 49.79 27.99 6.52
C ALA A 698 49.40 27.40 5.16
N LEU A 699 49.92 28.00 4.08
CA LEU A 699 49.76 27.45 2.74
C LEU A 699 50.70 26.25 2.59
N THR A 700 50.16 25.07 2.31
CA THR A 700 50.94 23.84 2.17
C THR A 700 51.07 23.45 0.71
N LEU A 701 52.31 23.22 0.27
CA LEU A 701 52.65 22.64 -1.02
C LEU A 701 53.17 21.22 -0.81
N TYR A 702 52.93 20.33 -1.76
CA TYR A 702 53.45 18.98 -1.79
C TYR A 702 54.52 18.88 -2.86
N LEU A 703 55.64 18.25 -2.53
CA LEU A 703 56.80 18.18 -3.41
C LEU A 703 57.16 16.73 -3.70
N PRO A 704 57.58 16.41 -4.95
CA PRO A 704 58.05 15.08 -5.31
C PRO A 704 59.34 14.73 -4.54
N GLN A 705 59.93 13.57 -4.79
CA GLN A 705 61.33 13.35 -4.39
C GLN A 705 62.15 14.54 -4.93
N ILE A 706 63.03 15.12 -4.11
CA ILE A 706 63.90 16.26 -4.46
C ILE A 706 65.38 15.97 -4.11
N GLY A 707 65.67 14.85 -3.46
CA GLY A 707 67.02 14.31 -3.25
C GLY A 707 67.45 13.37 -4.39
N LYS A 708 68.76 13.13 -4.51
CA LYS A 708 69.36 12.35 -5.62
C LYS A 708 69.02 10.85 -5.56
N THR A 709 68.93 10.25 -4.38
CA THR A 709 68.64 8.81 -4.17
C THR A 709 67.97 8.50 -2.82
N ASP A 710 68.21 9.30 -1.79
CA ASP A 710 67.69 9.09 -0.42
C ASP A 710 66.76 10.22 0.05
N SER A 711 66.16 10.05 1.23
CA SER A 711 65.42 11.14 1.89
C SER A 711 66.38 12.23 2.38
N LEU A 712 65.95 13.49 2.31
CA LEU A 712 66.70 14.61 2.90
C LEU A 712 66.98 14.38 4.38
N THR A 713 68.16 14.83 4.82
CA THR A 713 68.57 14.75 6.24
C THR A 713 68.06 15.95 7.03
N GLY A 714 67.80 15.78 8.33
CA GLY A 714 67.47 16.91 9.21
C GLY A 714 66.07 17.54 9.04
N LEU A 715 65.08 16.79 8.55
CA LEU A 715 63.68 17.26 8.50
C LEU A 715 63.06 17.35 9.91
N PRO A 716 62.25 18.39 10.22
CA PRO A 716 61.88 19.49 9.32
C PRO A 716 62.98 20.55 9.19
N ILE A 717 63.16 21.05 7.97
CA ILE A 717 64.08 22.16 7.67
C ILE A 717 63.27 23.45 7.65
N SER A 718 63.59 24.40 8.53
CA SER A 718 62.84 25.65 8.68
C SER A 718 63.78 26.87 8.58
N GLN A 719 63.43 27.83 7.71
CA GLN A 719 64.12 29.11 7.55
C GLN A 719 63.10 30.20 7.22
N GLY A 720 62.97 31.19 8.12
CA GLY A 720 61.93 32.24 8.02
C GLY A 720 60.53 31.64 7.88
N PRO A 721 59.73 32.04 6.87
CA PRO A 721 58.37 31.55 6.71
C PRO A 721 58.26 30.16 6.06
N PHE A 722 59.37 29.53 5.68
CA PHE A 722 59.38 28.27 4.93
C PHE A 722 59.75 27.10 5.84
N THR A 723 58.93 26.04 5.83
CA THR A 723 59.24 24.80 6.55
C THR A 723 58.98 23.58 5.68
N LEU A 724 60.02 22.82 5.38
CA LEU A 724 59.91 21.53 4.69
C LEU A 724 59.87 20.38 5.70
N ALA A 725 58.89 19.50 5.59
CA ALA A 725 58.75 18.31 6.42
C ALA A 725 58.45 17.07 5.57
N ALA A 726 58.50 15.88 6.20
CA ALA A 726 58.03 14.65 5.57
C ALA A 726 56.49 14.64 5.47
N ALA A 727 55.95 14.23 4.33
CA ALA A 727 54.51 14.14 4.09
C ALA A 727 54.01 12.68 4.17
N THR A 728 53.71 12.21 5.37
CA THR A 728 53.21 10.85 5.60
C THR A 728 51.78 10.68 5.08
N GLY A 729 51.50 9.53 4.45
CA GLY A 729 50.16 9.21 3.96
C GLY A 729 49.73 9.93 2.68
N THR A 730 50.66 10.58 1.98
CA THR A 730 50.42 11.21 0.66
C THR A 730 51.33 10.59 -0.41
N PRO A 731 50.99 10.67 -1.72
CA PRO A 731 51.88 10.18 -2.78
C PRO A 731 53.16 11.01 -2.95
N TYR A 732 53.24 12.18 -2.31
CA TYR A 732 54.40 13.06 -2.30
C TYR A 732 55.22 12.86 -1.02
N PRO A 733 56.56 12.71 -1.09
CA PRO A 733 57.38 12.46 0.11
C PRO A 733 57.54 13.67 1.02
N TYR A 734 57.33 14.90 0.52
CA TYR A 734 57.54 16.12 1.28
C TYR A 734 56.36 17.08 1.24
N SER A 735 56.19 17.84 2.33
CA SER A 735 55.30 18.98 2.42
C SER A 735 56.08 20.24 2.77
N LEU A 736 55.81 21.33 2.06
CA LEU A 736 56.39 22.65 2.27
C LEU A 736 55.29 23.58 2.78
N ALA A 737 55.38 23.98 4.05
CA ALA A 737 54.49 24.96 4.65
C ALA A 737 55.07 26.38 4.48
N ILE A 738 54.22 27.29 4.02
CA ILE A 738 54.48 28.74 3.94
C ILE A 738 53.63 29.41 5.01
N ALA A 739 54.27 29.97 6.03
CA ALA A 739 53.62 30.54 7.19
C ALA A 739 52.65 31.67 6.82
N SER A 740 51.46 31.67 7.41
CA SER A 740 50.44 32.72 7.25
C SER A 740 50.71 33.97 8.10
N SER A 741 51.71 33.93 9.00
CA SER A 741 52.08 35.05 9.86
C SER A 741 53.53 34.89 10.36
N GLY A 742 54.05 35.93 11.03
CA GLY A 742 55.40 35.94 11.61
C GLY A 742 56.36 36.91 10.92
N THR A 743 57.62 36.90 11.38
CA THR A 743 58.71 37.70 10.79
C THR A 743 58.95 37.28 9.34
N ASP A 744 59.14 38.26 8.45
CA ASP A 744 59.36 38.05 7.01
C ASP A 744 58.23 37.22 6.33
N SER A 745 57.01 37.31 6.86
CA SER A 745 55.85 36.62 6.26
C SER A 745 55.61 37.10 4.82
N PRO A 746 55.39 36.18 3.86
CA PRO A 746 55.09 36.56 2.48
C PRO A 746 53.73 37.26 2.33
N TRP A 747 52.87 37.22 3.35
CA TRP A 747 51.58 37.89 3.37
C TRP A 747 51.63 39.34 3.87
N THR A 748 52.76 39.77 4.43
CA THR A 748 52.95 41.15 4.89
C THR A 748 53.66 41.94 3.79
N PHE A 749 52.91 42.81 3.10
CA PHE A 749 53.46 43.67 2.06
C PHE A 749 53.72 45.08 2.58
N ASP A 750 54.79 45.69 2.09
CA ASP A 750 55.18 47.07 2.34
C ASP A 750 55.45 47.79 1.02
N THR A 751 56.12 48.94 1.06
CA THR A 751 56.44 49.73 -0.14
C THR A 751 57.69 49.23 -0.89
N GLN A 752 58.36 48.16 -0.43
CA GLN A 752 59.54 47.63 -1.11
C GLN A 752 59.13 46.85 -2.37
N PRO A 753 59.78 47.09 -3.52
CA PRO A 753 59.55 46.29 -4.71
C PRO A 753 59.98 44.83 -4.51
N VAL A 754 61.05 44.59 -3.74
CA VAL A 754 61.50 43.26 -3.32
C VAL A 754 61.74 43.29 -1.82
N ARG A 755 61.03 42.48 -1.04
CA ARG A 755 61.14 42.47 0.42
C ARG A 755 62.42 41.77 0.86
N SER A 756 63.40 42.57 1.30
CA SER A 756 64.76 42.10 1.61
C SER A 756 64.83 41.00 2.69
N GLY A 757 63.96 41.05 3.70
CA GLY A 757 63.87 40.02 4.76
C GLY A 757 63.38 38.67 4.23
N LEU A 758 62.27 38.67 3.49
CA LEU A 758 61.71 37.48 2.83
C LEU A 758 62.71 36.88 1.83
N LEU A 759 63.39 37.72 1.05
CA LEU A 759 64.44 37.31 0.12
C LEU A 759 65.59 36.58 0.84
N LYS A 760 66.09 37.13 1.95
CA LYS A 760 67.15 36.48 2.74
C LYS A 760 66.70 35.13 3.29
N ALA A 761 65.48 35.05 3.82
CA ALA A 761 64.90 33.79 4.28
C ALA A 761 64.77 32.76 3.15
N TYR A 762 64.34 33.17 1.96
CA TYR A 762 64.25 32.31 0.78
C TYR A 762 65.63 31.76 0.35
N VAL A 763 66.65 32.60 0.26
CA VAL A 763 68.01 32.16 -0.11
C VAL A 763 68.57 31.21 0.95
N ALA A 764 68.45 31.56 2.23
CA ALA A 764 68.90 30.71 3.33
C ALA A 764 68.16 29.37 3.37
N PHE A 765 66.87 29.36 3.07
CA PHE A 765 66.07 28.14 2.96
C PHE A 765 66.61 27.20 1.88
N LEU A 766 66.82 27.70 0.66
CA LEU A 766 67.35 26.88 -0.44
C LEU A 766 68.77 26.37 -0.17
N GLN A 767 69.63 27.18 0.46
CA GLN A 767 70.97 26.75 0.89
C GLN A 767 70.91 25.67 1.98
N ALA A 768 69.94 25.75 2.89
CA ALA A 768 69.70 24.72 3.91
C ALA A 768 69.20 23.41 3.27
N LEU A 769 68.31 23.49 2.27
CA LEU A 769 67.87 22.31 1.51
C LEU A 769 69.02 21.64 0.76
N GLU A 770 69.87 22.42 0.10
CA GLU A 770 71.06 21.92 -0.60
C GLU A 770 72.02 21.24 0.39
N SER A 771 72.26 21.84 1.55
CA SER A 771 73.07 21.26 2.63
C SER A 771 72.48 19.96 3.20
N ALA A 772 71.16 19.83 3.20
CA ALA A 772 70.45 18.64 3.65
C ALA A 772 70.43 17.48 2.63
N GLY A 773 70.94 17.70 1.42
CA GLY A 773 71.06 16.69 0.35
C GLY A 773 70.10 16.87 -0.82
N ALA A 774 69.44 18.03 -0.97
CA ALA A 774 68.61 18.30 -2.14
C ALA A 774 69.47 18.34 -3.41
N ALA A 775 69.01 17.64 -4.46
CA ALA A 775 69.65 17.70 -5.76
C ALA A 775 69.37 19.05 -6.45
N ALA A 776 70.20 19.44 -7.42
CA ALA A 776 70.04 20.73 -8.11
C ALA A 776 68.67 20.87 -8.81
N TRP A 777 68.15 19.80 -9.42
CA TRP A 777 66.80 19.79 -9.99
C TRP A 777 65.71 19.90 -8.91
N GLY A 778 65.97 19.37 -7.71
CA GLY A 778 65.09 19.49 -6.55
C GLY A 778 65.01 20.93 -6.05
N ILE A 779 66.16 21.63 -6.02
CA ILE A 779 66.20 23.08 -5.73
C ILE A 779 65.38 23.84 -6.77
N ILE A 780 65.58 23.61 -8.07
CA ILE A 780 64.81 24.28 -9.13
C ILE A 780 63.30 24.02 -8.98
N ALA A 781 62.89 22.79 -8.63
CA ALA A 781 61.48 22.46 -8.40
C ALA A 781 60.90 23.24 -7.20
N VAL A 782 61.65 23.38 -6.10
CA VAL A 782 61.23 24.20 -4.94
C VAL A 782 61.13 25.68 -5.33
N GLN A 783 62.09 26.19 -6.10
CA GLN A 783 62.06 27.57 -6.58
C GLN A 783 60.81 27.85 -7.44
N ASP A 784 60.49 26.96 -8.39
CA ASP A 784 59.30 27.08 -9.23
C ASP A 784 58.01 26.95 -8.39
N ALA A 785 57.92 25.98 -7.48
CA ALA A 785 56.76 25.84 -6.60
C ALA A 785 56.49 27.09 -5.76
N LEU A 786 57.54 27.67 -5.16
CA LEU A 786 57.43 28.92 -4.39
C LEU A 786 57.06 30.10 -5.29
N ALA A 787 57.71 30.26 -6.45
CA ALA A 787 57.42 31.33 -7.40
C ALA A 787 55.97 31.29 -7.93
N ARG A 788 55.31 30.13 -7.90
CA ARG A 788 53.95 29.94 -8.40
C ARG A 788 52.85 29.97 -7.33
N ALA A 789 53.17 29.80 -6.06
CA ALA A 789 52.16 29.70 -5.00
C ALA A 789 52.35 30.68 -3.84
N MET A 790 53.49 31.36 -3.73
CA MET A 790 53.72 32.36 -2.69
C MET A 790 53.10 33.72 -3.10
N PRO A 791 52.48 34.48 -2.19
CA PRO A 791 52.11 35.88 -2.43
C PRO A 791 53.37 36.74 -2.70
N GLN A 792 53.34 37.50 -3.79
CA GLN A 792 54.53 38.17 -4.33
C GLN A 792 54.18 39.54 -4.92
N THR A 793 55.08 40.52 -4.75
CA THR A 793 55.05 41.75 -5.54
C THR A 793 55.31 41.45 -7.02
N PHE A 794 55.06 42.43 -7.90
CA PHE A 794 55.36 42.27 -9.32
C PHE A 794 56.86 42.01 -9.57
N GLU A 795 57.76 42.73 -8.89
CA GLU A 795 59.21 42.50 -9.05
C GLU A 795 59.66 41.18 -8.39
N GLU A 796 59.09 40.81 -7.25
CA GLU A 796 59.33 39.50 -6.62
C GLU A 796 58.94 38.35 -7.54
N SER A 797 57.87 38.49 -8.33
CA SER A 797 57.47 37.47 -9.30
C SER A 797 58.54 37.19 -10.35
N LEU A 798 59.32 38.21 -10.73
CA LEU A 798 60.44 38.08 -11.66
C LEU A 798 61.69 37.52 -10.95
N TYR A 799 61.93 37.94 -9.71
CA TYR A 799 63.06 37.43 -8.92
C TYR A 799 62.88 35.94 -8.57
N TYR A 800 61.76 35.53 -7.96
CA TYR A 800 61.59 34.15 -7.54
C TYR A 800 61.44 33.18 -8.73
N ALA A 801 60.81 33.63 -9.83
CA ALA A 801 60.67 32.81 -11.03
C ALA A 801 61.94 32.73 -11.88
N PHE A 802 62.77 33.78 -11.95
CA PHE A 802 63.89 33.87 -12.89
C PHE A 802 65.17 34.45 -12.32
N GLY A 803 65.29 34.65 -11.01
CA GLY A 803 66.44 35.31 -10.40
C GLY A 803 66.70 36.72 -10.93
N LEU A 804 65.69 37.38 -11.54
CA LEU A 804 65.85 38.72 -12.09
C LEU A 804 66.13 39.70 -10.96
N SER A 805 67.34 40.25 -10.95
CA SER A 805 67.77 41.23 -9.97
C SER A 805 68.38 42.43 -10.68
N PHE A 806 67.93 43.62 -10.32
CA PHE A 806 68.55 44.88 -10.72
C PHE A 806 69.51 45.34 -9.62
N PRO A 807 70.52 46.17 -9.95
CA PRO A 807 71.34 46.81 -8.94
C PRO A 807 70.47 47.55 -7.93
N SER A 808 70.40 47.06 -6.70
CA SER A 808 69.51 47.58 -5.66
C SER A 808 70.05 47.27 -4.27
N PRO A 809 69.92 48.21 -3.30
CA PRO A 809 70.15 47.92 -1.88
C PRO A 809 69.27 46.78 -1.35
N ASP A 810 68.08 46.59 -1.91
CA ASP A 810 67.10 45.59 -1.43
C ASP A 810 67.57 44.15 -1.70
N THR A 811 68.21 43.93 -2.85
CA THR A 811 68.73 42.62 -3.27
C THR A 811 70.22 42.44 -2.95
N GLY A 812 70.93 43.53 -2.66
CA GLY A 812 72.39 43.54 -2.51
C GLY A 812 73.16 43.31 -3.81
N ALA A 813 72.46 43.35 -4.95
CA ALA A 813 73.05 43.17 -6.27
C ALA A 813 73.79 44.44 -6.74
N THR A 814 74.98 44.28 -7.30
CA THR A 814 75.76 45.37 -7.92
C THR A 814 75.67 45.38 -9.45
N LEU A 815 75.28 44.27 -10.06
CA LEU A 815 75.04 44.11 -11.49
C LEU A 815 73.63 43.56 -11.72
N GLY A 816 73.05 43.88 -12.88
CA GLY A 816 71.81 43.25 -13.31
C GLY A 816 72.05 41.77 -13.61
N SER A 817 71.15 40.89 -13.18
CA SER A 817 71.28 39.45 -13.49
C SER A 817 69.94 38.75 -13.66
N VAL A 818 69.95 37.63 -14.37
CA VAL A 818 68.79 36.74 -14.56
C VAL A 818 69.26 35.29 -14.65
N ASP A 819 68.62 34.40 -13.89
CA ASP A 819 68.82 32.96 -13.96
C ASP A 819 68.20 32.39 -15.24
N LEU A 820 68.94 31.54 -15.93
CA LEU A 820 68.46 30.86 -17.12
C LEU A 820 68.04 29.46 -16.72
N ARG A 821 66.72 29.26 -16.73
CA ARG A 821 66.06 28.02 -16.31
C ARG A 821 65.50 27.26 -17.51
N PRO A 822 65.41 25.93 -17.42
CA PRO A 822 64.74 25.12 -18.42
C PRO A 822 63.34 25.64 -18.79
N GLY A 823 63.04 25.64 -20.10
CA GLY A 823 61.80 26.21 -20.66
C GLY A 823 61.93 27.65 -21.15
N MET A 824 62.99 28.37 -20.73
CA MET A 824 63.33 29.69 -21.25
C MET A 824 64.01 29.63 -22.62
N ILE A 825 64.25 30.79 -23.21
CA ILE A 825 65.04 30.97 -24.43
C ILE A 825 66.13 32.01 -24.14
N LEU A 826 67.37 31.71 -24.52
CA LEU A 826 68.42 32.71 -24.63
C LEU A 826 68.43 33.21 -26.08
N ARG A 827 67.90 34.41 -26.29
CA ARG A 827 67.90 35.07 -27.59
C ARG A 827 69.19 35.85 -27.78
N VAL A 828 69.97 35.50 -28.79
CA VAL A 828 71.28 36.09 -29.08
C VAL A 828 71.26 36.71 -30.46
N ALA A 829 71.51 38.01 -30.55
CA ALA A 829 71.74 38.68 -31.82
C ALA A 829 73.21 38.49 -32.21
N ALA A 830 73.49 37.44 -32.99
CA ALA A 830 74.84 37.15 -33.47
C ALA A 830 75.21 38.16 -34.56
N SER A 831 76.34 38.84 -34.40
CA SER A 831 76.86 39.74 -35.44
C SER A 831 77.79 38.94 -36.36
N PRO A 832 77.67 39.05 -37.71
CA PRO A 832 78.60 38.38 -38.61
C PRO A 832 80.02 38.90 -38.40
N PHE A 833 80.98 37.98 -38.36
CA PHE A 833 82.40 38.31 -38.22
C PHE A 833 82.86 39.12 -39.43
N GLN A 834 83.26 40.37 -39.23
CA GLN A 834 84.05 41.10 -40.22
C GLN A 834 85.52 40.97 -39.83
N THR A 835 86.34 40.40 -40.71
CA THR A 835 87.77 40.25 -40.48
C THR A 835 88.39 41.62 -40.23
N LEU A 836 88.80 41.89 -38.99
CA LEU A 836 89.60 43.07 -38.68
C LEU A 836 91.04 42.78 -39.07
N SER A 837 91.60 43.70 -39.86
CA SER A 837 92.96 43.70 -40.38
C SER A 837 94.01 43.38 -39.30
N GLN A 838 95.16 42.82 -39.72
CA GLN A 838 96.28 42.46 -38.84
C GLN A 838 97.04 43.67 -38.24
N SER A 839 96.62 44.90 -38.53
CA SER A 839 97.25 46.10 -37.95
C SER A 839 96.73 46.39 -36.54
N THR A 840 97.63 46.70 -35.61
CA THR A 840 97.29 47.10 -34.22
C THR A 840 96.39 48.34 -34.15
N SER A 841 96.38 49.17 -35.20
CA SER A 841 95.48 50.33 -35.32
C SER A 841 94.05 49.98 -35.73
N ASP A 842 93.79 48.81 -36.31
CA ASP A 842 92.45 48.37 -36.75
C ASP A 842 91.73 47.54 -35.68
N LEU A 843 92.49 46.92 -34.77
CA LEU A 843 91.96 46.22 -33.58
C LEU A 843 91.21 47.15 -32.60
N LYS A 844 91.37 48.47 -32.72
CA LYS A 844 90.63 49.44 -31.89
C LYS A 844 89.14 49.51 -32.20
N TRP A 845 88.70 48.98 -33.35
CA TRP A 845 87.29 49.00 -33.79
C TRP A 845 86.56 47.67 -33.56
N SER A 846 87.12 46.79 -32.73
CA SER A 846 86.65 45.41 -32.60
C SER A 846 85.37 45.21 -31.78
N ASN A 847 84.78 46.27 -31.20
CA ASN A 847 83.44 46.23 -30.59
C ASN A 847 82.32 46.63 -31.56
N GLY A 848 82.62 47.17 -32.74
CA GLY A 848 81.61 47.67 -33.69
C GLY A 848 81.26 46.65 -34.77
N TYR A 849 79.98 46.26 -34.90
CA TYR A 849 79.52 45.35 -35.95
C TYR A 849 78.17 45.76 -36.55
N VAL A 850 77.90 45.26 -37.77
CA VAL A 850 76.66 45.42 -38.54
C VAL A 850 75.60 44.43 -38.05
N THR A 851 74.31 44.79 -38.14
CA THR A 851 73.15 43.96 -37.75
C THR A 851 73.25 42.53 -38.30
N GLY A 852 73.10 41.53 -37.43
CA GLY A 852 73.11 40.12 -37.80
C GLY A 852 71.84 39.37 -37.37
N PRO A 853 71.73 38.06 -37.72
CA PRO A 853 70.56 37.26 -37.40
C PRO A 853 70.40 37.08 -35.89
N THR A 854 69.15 37.02 -35.45
CA THR A 854 68.80 36.63 -34.08
C THR A 854 68.63 35.12 -34.02
N VAL A 855 69.33 34.47 -33.09
CA VAL A 855 69.25 33.03 -32.83
C VAL A 855 68.63 32.82 -31.45
N ASP A 856 67.66 31.90 -31.39
CA ASP A 856 66.97 31.54 -30.15
C ASP A 856 67.48 30.18 -29.66
N TYR A 857 68.30 30.20 -28.60
CA TYR A 857 68.79 28.98 -27.98
C TYR A 857 67.81 28.52 -26.89
N PRO A 858 67.20 27.32 -27.00
CA PRO A 858 66.32 26.81 -25.97
C PRO A 858 67.13 26.42 -24.73
N VAL A 859 66.78 26.99 -23.57
CA VAL A 859 67.34 26.50 -22.30
C VAL A 859 66.57 25.23 -21.94
N GLY A 860 67.25 24.09 -21.98
CA GLY A 860 66.67 22.76 -21.78
C GLY A 860 67.28 22.02 -20.60
N GLN A 861 66.78 20.82 -20.35
CA GLN A 861 67.40 19.83 -19.45
C GLN A 861 67.90 18.65 -20.27
N PHE A 862 68.98 18.03 -19.82
CA PHE A 862 69.38 16.71 -20.28
C PHE A 862 69.83 15.85 -19.10
N VAL A 863 69.67 14.54 -19.27
CA VAL A 863 70.03 13.54 -18.27
C VAL A 863 71.35 12.91 -18.69
N ASP A 864 72.37 12.99 -17.85
CA ASP A 864 73.63 12.32 -18.08
C ASP A 864 73.53 10.81 -17.85
N SER A 865 74.58 10.06 -18.22
CA SER A 865 74.63 8.59 -18.08
C SER A 865 74.57 8.09 -16.62
N SER A 866 74.69 8.97 -15.63
CA SER A 866 74.55 8.66 -14.20
C SER A 866 73.16 8.98 -13.63
N GLY A 867 72.24 9.46 -14.46
CA GLY A 867 70.92 9.95 -14.04
C GLY A 867 70.94 11.37 -13.47
N GLY A 868 72.06 12.09 -13.59
CA GLY A 868 72.18 13.49 -13.21
C GLY A 868 71.44 14.39 -14.18
N ILE A 869 70.58 15.28 -13.67
CA ILE A 869 69.86 16.27 -14.47
C ILE A 869 70.70 17.56 -14.51
N SER A 870 71.10 17.97 -15.71
CA SER A 870 71.83 19.22 -15.95
C SER A 870 71.05 20.14 -16.89
N THR A 871 71.28 21.45 -16.76
CA THR A 871 70.73 22.46 -17.67
C THR A 871 71.65 22.57 -18.89
N GLY A 872 71.08 22.79 -20.09
CA GLY A 872 71.83 22.92 -21.34
C GLY A 872 71.15 23.85 -22.35
N TRP A 873 71.80 24.07 -23.48
CA TRP A 873 71.42 25.03 -24.52
C TRP A 873 70.83 24.38 -25.78
N ASP A 874 71.10 23.08 -25.94
CA ASP A 874 70.67 22.20 -27.02
C ASP A 874 70.68 20.74 -26.52
N SER A 875 69.55 20.05 -26.63
CA SER A 875 69.42 18.68 -26.11
C SER A 875 70.22 17.66 -26.93
N PHE A 876 70.39 17.88 -28.23
CA PHE A 876 71.15 17.00 -29.11
C PHE A 876 72.65 17.14 -28.85
N ILE A 877 73.18 18.37 -28.82
CA ILE A 877 74.60 18.62 -28.49
C ILE A 877 74.91 18.15 -27.07
N GLY A 878 74.00 18.39 -26.12
CA GLY A 878 74.14 17.88 -24.75
C GLY A 878 74.28 16.37 -24.69
N GLN A 879 73.47 15.63 -25.46
CA GLN A 879 73.59 14.17 -25.57
C GLN A 879 74.89 13.71 -26.21
N LEU A 880 75.37 14.42 -27.25
CA LEU A 880 76.65 14.10 -27.89
C LEU A 880 77.82 14.27 -26.91
N VAL A 881 77.80 15.34 -26.11
CA VAL A 881 78.86 15.60 -25.13
C VAL A 881 78.76 14.65 -23.93
N SER A 882 77.56 14.41 -23.40
CA SER A 882 77.36 13.45 -22.30
C SER A 882 77.67 12.00 -22.71
N GLY A 883 77.44 11.65 -23.98
CA GLY A 883 77.77 10.35 -24.55
C GLY A 883 79.23 10.20 -25.01
N GLY A 884 80.05 11.25 -24.88
CA GLY A 884 81.46 11.25 -25.28
C GLY A 884 81.72 11.31 -26.79
N ALA A 885 80.68 11.57 -27.60
CA ALA A 885 80.77 11.69 -29.06
C ALA A 885 81.29 13.07 -29.52
N LEU A 886 81.22 14.09 -28.68
CA LEU A 886 81.71 15.45 -28.93
C LEU A 886 82.51 15.96 -27.72
N SER A 887 83.64 16.62 -27.96
CA SER A 887 84.43 17.31 -26.93
C SER A 887 84.60 18.78 -27.31
N VAL A 888 84.43 19.67 -26.34
CA VAL A 888 84.52 21.12 -26.51
C VAL A 888 85.62 21.66 -25.60
N ASN A 889 86.59 22.36 -26.19
CA ASN A 889 87.69 22.96 -25.43
C ASN A 889 87.24 24.23 -24.71
N PRO A 890 87.67 24.49 -23.46
CA PRO A 890 87.35 25.73 -22.78
C PRO A 890 88.01 26.93 -23.48
N PRO A 891 87.37 28.10 -23.52
CA PRO A 891 88.03 29.31 -23.99
C PRO A 891 89.13 29.74 -22.99
N PRO A 892 90.16 30.48 -23.44
CA PRO A 892 91.22 30.95 -22.54
C PRO A 892 90.66 31.81 -21.41
N SER A 893 91.04 31.56 -20.16
CA SER A 893 90.63 32.35 -19.00
C SER A 893 91.83 32.78 -18.15
N HIS A 894 91.69 33.93 -17.51
CA HIS A 894 92.61 34.48 -16.50
C HIS A 894 91.80 34.91 -15.28
N ASP A 895 91.61 33.97 -14.36
CA ASP A 895 90.65 34.11 -13.25
C ASP A 895 91.00 35.24 -12.27
N THR A 896 92.30 35.55 -12.09
CA THR A 896 92.77 36.64 -11.20
C THR A 896 92.54 38.04 -11.75
N THR A 897 92.44 38.20 -13.08
CA THR A 897 92.19 39.48 -13.76
C THR A 897 90.77 39.57 -14.32
N GLN A 898 89.93 38.55 -14.10
CA GLN A 898 88.57 38.45 -14.64
C GLN A 898 88.51 38.63 -16.16
N GLN A 899 89.52 38.13 -16.87
CA GLN A 899 89.59 38.17 -18.32
C GLN A 899 89.30 36.79 -18.91
N MET A 900 88.54 36.75 -20.00
CA MET A 900 88.20 35.50 -20.68
C MET A 900 88.12 35.70 -22.19
N GLY A 901 88.39 34.66 -22.97
CA GLY A 901 88.08 34.61 -24.39
C GLY A 901 86.58 34.33 -24.59
N GLY A 902 85.93 35.04 -25.50
CA GLY A 902 84.51 34.80 -25.76
C GLY A 902 84.24 33.46 -26.45
N VAL A 903 82.97 33.04 -26.48
CA VAL A 903 82.43 31.94 -27.28
C VAL A 903 81.81 32.43 -28.57
N ALA A 904 81.83 31.64 -29.64
CA ALA A 904 81.25 32.01 -30.93
C ALA A 904 79.78 31.57 -31.06
N ASP A 905 79.41 30.43 -30.47
CA ASP A 905 78.06 29.87 -30.51
C ASP A 905 77.72 29.18 -29.17
N ALA A 906 76.45 28.83 -28.95
CA ALA A 906 76.01 28.08 -27.77
C ALA A 906 76.62 26.67 -27.70
N ALA A 907 77.03 26.10 -28.84
CA ALA A 907 77.79 24.83 -28.87
C ALA A 907 79.12 24.92 -28.10
N ASP A 908 79.78 26.08 -28.10
CA ASP A 908 81.02 26.31 -27.37
C ASP A 908 80.81 26.36 -25.85
N LEU A 909 79.57 26.48 -25.37
CA LEU A 909 79.22 26.46 -23.94
C LEU A 909 79.22 25.04 -23.35
N TYR A 910 79.48 24.00 -24.14
CA TYR A 910 79.54 22.62 -23.68
C TYR A 910 80.93 22.15 -23.23
N PHE A 911 81.85 23.06 -22.90
CA PHE A 911 83.13 22.65 -22.31
C PHE A 911 82.93 22.07 -20.89
N PRO A 912 83.75 21.11 -20.45
CA PRO A 912 83.45 20.30 -19.26
C PRO A 912 83.13 21.08 -17.98
N ALA A 913 83.81 22.19 -17.72
CA ALA A 913 83.57 23.00 -16.53
C ALA A 913 82.26 23.81 -16.58
N PHE A 914 81.71 24.09 -17.77
CA PHE A 914 80.51 24.90 -17.93
C PHE A 914 79.22 24.10 -17.85
N ILE A 915 79.29 22.77 -18.06
CA ILE A 915 78.15 21.86 -17.95
C ILE A 915 77.76 21.71 -16.48
N THR A 916 76.87 22.59 -16.03
CA THR A 916 76.42 22.67 -14.64
C THR A 916 74.90 22.89 -14.58
N PRO A 917 74.24 22.60 -13.44
CA PRO A 917 72.78 22.70 -13.35
C PRO A 917 72.25 24.14 -13.31
N PHE A 918 73.05 25.12 -12.88
CA PHE A 918 72.60 26.50 -12.71
C PHE A 918 73.34 27.47 -13.63
N TYR A 919 72.60 28.27 -14.39
CA TYR A 919 73.16 29.37 -15.19
C TYR A 919 72.56 30.71 -14.82
N ARG A 920 73.39 31.75 -14.84
CA ARG A 920 72.97 33.14 -14.65
C ARG A 920 73.62 34.03 -15.70
N LEU A 921 72.80 34.84 -16.37
CA LEU A 921 73.26 35.90 -17.26
C LEU A 921 73.42 37.19 -16.44
N PHE A 922 74.61 37.76 -16.47
CA PHE A 922 74.92 39.08 -15.94
C PHE A 922 74.90 40.12 -17.04
N SER A 923 74.29 41.28 -16.76
CA SER A 923 74.36 42.47 -17.59
C SER A 923 75.48 43.38 -17.08
N PRO A 924 76.31 43.94 -17.98
CA PRO A 924 77.24 44.98 -17.60
C PRO A 924 76.46 46.25 -17.19
N SER A 925 77.05 47.07 -16.32
CA SER A 925 76.45 48.34 -15.87
C SER A 925 76.48 49.43 -16.97
N ALA A 926 77.35 49.28 -17.95
CA ALA A 926 77.43 50.11 -19.15
C ALA A 926 77.93 49.29 -20.34
N LEU A 927 77.52 49.66 -21.55
CA LEU A 927 78.08 49.11 -22.78
C LEU A 927 79.25 49.98 -23.25
N ALA A 928 80.37 49.35 -23.62
CA ALA A 928 81.45 50.04 -24.31
C ALA A 928 80.95 50.70 -25.61
N SER A 929 81.64 51.76 -26.04
CA SER A 929 81.35 52.38 -27.32
C SER A 929 81.51 51.36 -28.45
N ALA A 930 80.73 51.52 -29.53
CA ALA A 930 80.93 50.71 -30.75
C ALA A 930 82.35 50.88 -31.32
N SER A 931 83.03 51.96 -30.92
CA SER A 931 84.35 52.37 -31.38
C SER A 931 85.49 51.97 -30.45
N ASP A 932 85.20 51.30 -29.34
CA ASP A 932 86.23 50.91 -28.37
C ASP A 932 86.87 49.54 -28.73
N PRO A 933 88.11 49.27 -28.26
CA PRO A 933 88.73 47.95 -28.37
C PRO A 933 87.91 46.85 -27.67
N ALA A 934 88.09 45.60 -28.10
CA ALA A 934 87.38 44.44 -27.57
C ALA A 934 87.46 44.35 -26.05
N VAL A 935 86.30 44.35 -25.39
CA VAL A 935 86.23 44.17 -23.94
C VAL A 935 86.54 42.71 -23.62
N THR A 936 87.60 42.45 -22.87
CA THR A 936 87.99 41.10 -22.45
C THR A 936 87.61 40.77 -21.00
N THR A 937 87.23 41.78 -20.22
CA THR A 937 86.78 41.63 -18.83
C THR A 937 85.33 41.19 -18.75
N THR A 938 85.01 40.24 -17.88
CA THR A 938 83.66 39.66 -17.75
C THR A 938 82.62 40.65 -17.20
N VAL A 939 83.00 41.55 -16.28
CA VAL A 939 82.11 42.57 -15.69
C VAL A 939 81.58 43.61 -16.68
N ASN A 940 82.31 43.82 -17.77
CA ASN A 940 81.98 44.80 -18.81
C ASN A 940 81.37 44.14 -20.06
N ASN A 941 81.09 42.84 -19.99
CA ASN A 941 80.39 42.07 -21.02
C ASN A 941 79.10 41.48 -20.46
N PHE A 942 78.16 41.13 -21.35
CA PHE A 942 77.10 40.21 -20.96
C PHE A 942 77.69 38.82 -20.75
N SER A 943 77.74 38.39 -19.49
CA SER A 943 78.47 37.18 -19.09
C SER A 943 77.51 36.13 -18.53
N LEU A 944 77.62 34.91 -19.05
CA LEU A 944 76.97 33.72 -18.50
C LEU A 944 77.89 33.12 -17.44
N ALA A 945 77.37 32.90 -16.23
CA ALA A 945 78.01 32.12 -15.19
C ALA A 945 77.33 30.76 -15.07
N ALA A 946 78.12 29.72 -14.82
CA ALA A 946 77.70 28.34 -14.69
C ALA A 946 78.11 27.82 -13.31
N ALA A 947 77.16 27.38 -12.49
CA ALA A 947 77.41 26.98 -11.10
C ALA A 947 76.95 25.55 -10.81
N ALA A 948 77.81 24.80 -10.13
CA ALA A 948 77.53 23.41 -9.72
C ALA A 948 76.46 23.31 -8.61
N SER A 949 76.24 24.38 -7.86
CA SER A 949 75.33 24.44 -6.71
C SER A 949 74.64 25.81 -6.63
N PHE A 950 73.46 25.86 -5.98
CA PHE A 950 72.74 27.10 -5.73
C PHE A 950 73.54 28.03 -4.81
N THR A 951 74.25 27.47 -3.83
CA THR A 951 75.16 28.22 -2.96
C THR A 951 76.28 28.90 -3.74
N ALA A 952 76.88 28.21 -4.71
CA ALA A 952 77.92 28.78 -5.57
C ALA A 952 77.35 29.88 -6.50
N LEU A 953 76.17 29.66 -7.09
CA LEU A 953 75.47 30.67 -7.90
C LEU A 953 75.16 31.94 -7.08
N SER A 954 74.65 31.75 -5.86
CA SER A 954 74.29 32.84 -4.95
C SER A 954 75.51 33.65 -4.50
N SER A 955 76.65 32.99 -4.33
CA SER A 955 77.93 33.64 -3.98
C SER A 955 78.51 34.43 -5.15
N ALA A 956 78.24 34.01 -6.39
CA ALA A 956 78.65 34.70 -7.61
C ALA A 956 77.75 35.90 -8.00
N SER A 957 76.82 36.31 -7.12
CA SER A 957 75.75 37.28 -7.41
C SER A 957 76.18 38.70 -7.78
N ASN A 958 77.42 39.10 -7.50
CA ASN A 958 77.89 40.48 -7.67
C ASN A 958 79.07 40.64 -8.64
N LEU A 959 79.73 39.54 -9.01
CA LEU A 959 80.89 39.55 -9.89
C LEU A 959 80.82 38.31 -10.79
N PRO A 960 80.66 38.47 -12.12
CA PRO A 960 80.76 37.35 -13.06
C PRO A 960 82.20 36.81 -13.06
N GLY A 961 82.43 35.74 -12.31
CA GLY A 961 83.70 35.01 -12.23
C GLY A 961 84.30 34.99 -10.82
N GLY A 962 85.30 34.13 -10.61
CA GLY A 962 86.01 33.96 -9.33
C GLY A 962 85.87 32.55 -8.75
N THR A 963 84.64 32.13 -8.41
CA THR A 963 84.35 30.79 -7.84
C THR A 963 83.51 29.90 -8.76
N VAL A 964 83.08 30.41 -9.92
CA VAL A 964 82.25 29.71 -10.90
C VAL A 964 82.78 29.98 -12.32
N PRO A 965 82.73 28.98 -13.23
CA PRO A 965 83.02 29.18 -14.65
C PRO A 965 82.11 30.24 -15.27
N VAL A 966 82.70 31.06 -16.15
CA VAL A 966 82.00 32.12 -16.88
C VAL A 966 82.22 31.96 -18.38
N ALA A 967 81.42 32.62 -19.22
CA ALA A 967 81.60 32.71 -20.66
C ALA A 967 80.80 33.91 -21.18
N TYR A 968 81.22 34.52 -22.29
CA TYR A 968 80.44 35.56 -22.97
C TYR A 968 80.53 35.37 -24.48
N PHE A 969 79.51 35.77 -25.23
CA PHE A 969 79.53 35.68 -26.69
C PHE A 969 80.47 36.73 -27.29
N ARG A 970 81.29 36.33 -28.26
CA ARG A 970 82.23 37.22 -28.95
C ARG A 970 81.48 38.31 -29.72
N GLY A 971 82.08 39.51 -29.74
CA GLY A 971 81.52 40.69 -30.40
C GLY A 971 80.51 41.43 -29.52
N ARG A 972 79.91 42.51 -30.06
CA ARG A 972 78.89 43.28 -29.35
C ARG A 972 77.54 42.59 -29.41
N VAL A 973 77.41 41.53 -28.63
CA VAL A 973 76.21 40.70 -28.52
C VAL A 973 75.39 41.12 -27.31
N VAL A 974 74.09 41.28 -27.49
CA VAL A 974 73.14 41.57 -26.41
C VAL A 974 72.23 40.36 -26.23
N PRO A 975 72.62 39.37 -25.39
CA PRO A 975 71.76 38.25 -25.06
C PRO A 975 70.53 38.73 -24.28
N LYS A 976 69.37 38.14 -24.57
CA LYS A 976 68.10 38.41 -23.89
C LYS A 976 67.53 37.11 -23.35
N ALA A 977 67.23 37.08 -22.06
CA ALA A 977 66.41 36.03 -21.49
C ALA A 977 64.96 36.23 -21.95
N CYS A 978 64.35 35.20 -22.51
CA CYS A 978 62.99 35.24 -23.04
C CYS A 978 62.13 34.07 -22.51
N LEU A 979 60.82 34.30 -22.51
CA LEU A 979 59.77 33.42 -22.05
C LEU A 979 58.88 33.01 -23.23
N ARG A 980 58.34 31.80 -23.16
CA ARG A 980 57.26 31.36 -24.05
C ARG A 980 55.92 31.65 -23.38
N VAL A 981 55.06 32.40 -24.07
CA VAL A 981 53.67 32.71 -23.66
C VAL A 981 52.74 32.45 -24.83
N THR A 982 51.44 32.43 -24.62
CA THR A 982 50.46 32.41 -25.72
C THR A 982 49.54 33.61 -25.69
N LEU A 983 49.18 34.12 -26.87
CA LEU A 983 48.11 35.10 -27.06
C LEU A 983 47.08 34.51 -28.04
N ASP A 984 45.84 34.30 -27.58
CA ASP A 984 44.77 33.65 -28.34
C ASP A 984 45.19 32.33 -28.99
N GLY A 985 45.94 31.52 -28.24
CA GLY A 985 46.48 30.24 -28.71
C GLY A 985 47.74 30.35 -29.61
N THR A 986 48.17 31.56 -29.99
CA THR A 986 49.41 31.78 -30.75
C THR A 986 50.62 31.83 -29.82
N PRO A 987 51.61 30.93 -29.96
CA PRO A 987 52.85 31.00 -29.19
C PRO A 987 53.68 32.24 -29.53
N LEU A 988 54.17 32.92 -28.50
CA LEU A 988 55.01 34.11 -28.60
C LEU A 988 56.25 33.96 -27.72
N VAL A 989 57.36 34.53 -28.18
CA VAL A 989 58.62 34.61 -27.42
C VAL A 989 58.86 36.06 -27.02
N VAL A 990 58.76 36.34 -25.72
CA VAL A 990 58.84 37.69 -25.16
C VAL A 990 59.98 37.81 -24.15
N PRO A 991 60.66 38.96 -24.01
CA PRO A 991 61.68 39.14 -22.97
C PRO A 991 61.11 38.98 -21.55
N VAL A 992 61.93 38.48 -20.63
CA VAL A 992 61.62 38.50 -19.18
C VAL A 992 61.33 39.95 -18.76
N GLY A 993 60.26 40.16 -17.97
CA GLY A 993 59.76 41.49 -17.60
C GLY A 993 58.63 42.03 -18.49
N THR A 994 58.27 41.32 -19.57
CA THR A 994 57.07 41.68 -20.37
C THR A 994 55.81 41.53 -19.51
N THR A 995 54.97 42.57 -19.47
CA THR A 995 53.69 42.57 -18.72
C THR A 995 52.50 42.20 -19.61
N VAL A 996 51.34 41.92 -19.00
CA VAL A 996 50.07 41.73 -19.73
C VAL A 996 49.77 42.96 -20.60
N ALA A 997 49.97 44.17 -20.06
CA ALA A 997 49.79 45.42 -20.79
C ALA A 997 50.71 45.51 -22.03
N ASN A 998 51.99 45.12 -21.90
CA ASN A 998 52.90 45.13 -23.05
C ASN A 998 52.46 44.16 -24.15
N LEU A 999 51.98 42.97 -23.77
CA LEU A 999 51.50 41.98 -24.74
C LEU A 999 50.23 42.47 -25.47
N LEU A 1000 49.28 43.06 -24.74
CA LEU A 1000 48.09 43.65 -25.34
C LEU A 1000 48.43 44.86 -26.22
N ALA A 1001 49.38 45.70 -25.81
CA ALA A 1001 49.85 46.83 -26.60
C ALA A 1001 50.50 46.39 -27.91
N GLN A 1002 51.32 45.32 -27.90
CA GLN A 1002 51.88 44.72 -29.11
C GLN A 1002 50.79 44.24 -30.08
N ALA A 1003 49.65 43.78 -29.56
CA ALA A 1003 48.50 43.37 -30.35
C ALA A 1003 47.54 44.51 -30.72
N GLY A 1004 47.79 45.74 -30.28
CA GLY A 1004 46.88 46.89 -30.48
C GLY A 1004 45.58 46.81 -29.67
N ARG A 1005 45.58 46.07 -28.55
CA ARG A 1005 44.40 45.74 -27.73
C ARG A 1005 44.50 46.26 -26.29
N MET A 1006 45.40 47.19 -26.02
CA MET A 1006 45.58 47.73 -24.68
C MET A 1006 44.37 48.59 -24.28
N PRO A 1007 43.67 48.27 -23.18
CA PRO A 1007 42.60 49.11 -22.68
C PRO A 1007 43.16 50.40 -22.05
N VAL A 1008 42.30 51.39 -21.87
CA VAL A 1008 42.65 52.63 -21.14
C VAL A 1008 43.07 52.27 -19.71
N ALA A 1009 44.18 52.84 -19.24
CA ALA A 1009 44.65 52.63 -17.87
C ALA A 1009 43.65 53.23 -16.87
N ALA A 1010 42.89 52.36 -16.20
CA ALA A 1010 41.93 52.71 -15.15
C ALA A 1010 41.92 51.64 -14.06
N SER A 1011 41.58 52.01 -12.83
CA SER A 1011 41.31 51.08 -11.72
C SER A 1011 39.89 50.51 -11.82
N LEU A 1012 39.61 49.84 -12.94
CA LEU A 1012 38.34 49.18 -13.18
C LEU A 1012 38.60 47.72 -13.55
N PRO A 1013 37.67 46.81 -13.21
CA PRO A 1013 37.69 45.44 -13.71
C PRO A 1013 37.90 45.40 -15.24
N VAL A 1014 38.88 44.61 -15.68
CA VAL A 1014 39.18 44.42 -17.10
C VAL A 1014 38.44 43.18 -17.60
N HIS A 1015 37.30 43.40 -18.25
CA HIS A 1015 36.57 42.32 -18.91
C HIS A 1015 37.16 42.02 -20.30
N GLY A 1016 36.93 40.79 -20.78
CA GLY A 1016 37.35 40.36 -22.12
C GLY A 1016 38.83 39.96 -22.22
N VAL A 1017 39.62 40.05 -21.14
CA VAL A 1017 41.00 39.53 -21.07
C VAL A 1017 41.06 38.47 -19.98
N ARG A 1018 41.46 37.25 -20.34
CA ARG A 1018 41.66 36.14 -19.41
C ARG A 1018 43.11 35.67 -19.50
N VAL A 1019 43.80 35.68 -18.36
CA VAL A 1019 45.16 35.16 -18.23
C VAL A 1019 45.12 33.91 -17.39
N LEU A 1020 45.61 32.80 -17.92
CA LEU A 1020 45.85 31.56 -17.18
C LEU A 1020 47.34 31.46 -16.87
N ARG A 1021 47.67 31.36 -15.59
CA ARG A 1021 49.02 31.18 -15.09
C ARG A 1021 49.22 29.75 -14.63
N GLY A 1022 50.19 29.07 -15.22
CA GLY A 1022 50.57 27.71 -14.80
C GLY A 1022 51.11 27.71 -13.37
N LEU A 1023 50.80 26.65 -12.62
CA LEU A 1023 51.30 26.43 -11.26
C LEU A 1023 52.69 25.79 -11.20
N GLY A 1024 53.24 25.39 -12.34
CA GLY A 1024 54.58 24.78 -12.40
C GLY A 1024 54.66 23.54 -11.49
N ALA A 1025 55.70 23.47 -10.66
CA ALA A 1025 55.91 22.42 -9.67
C ALA A 1025 55.05 22.54 -8.39
N ALA A 1026 54.20 23.57 -8.25
CA ALA A 1026 53.37 23.73 -7.06
C ALA A 1026 52.18 22.75 -7.07
N VAL A 1027 52.17 21.83 -6.11
CA VAL A 1027 51.04 20.91 -5.87
C VAL A 1027 50.36 21.32 -4.57
N LEU A 1028 49.10 21.74 -4.63
CA LEU A 1028 48.33 22.19 -3.45
C LEU A 1028 47.36 21.13 -2.90
N ASP A 1029 47.03 20.14 -3.72
CA ASP A 1029 46.23 18.97 -3.33
C ASP A 1029 47.01 17.70 -3.70
N PRO A 1030 47.47 16.89 -2.73
CA PRO A 1030 48.28 15.73 -2.99
C PRO A 1030 47.47 14.57 -3.61
N ASN A 1031 46.14 14.65 -3.57
CA ASN A 1031 45.24 13.63 -4.12
C ASN A 1031 44.72 13.99 -5.52
N ALA A 1032 45.02 15.21 -6.00
CA ALA A 1032 44.63 15.61 -7.34
C ALA A 1032 45.38 14.77 -8.40
N PRO A 1033 44.72 14.41 -9.52
CA PRO A 1033 45.39 13.76 -10.65
C PRO A 1033 46.58 14.59 -11.13
N LEU A 1034 47.66 13.90 -11.52
CA LEU A 1034 48.84 14.55 -12.12
C LEU A 1034 48.43 15.32 -13.38
N GLY A 1035 48.70 16.63 -13.39
CA GLY A 1035 48.37 17.50 -14.52
C GLY A 1035 49.06 18.87 -14.41
N THR A 1036 49.14 19.58 -15.54
CA THR A 1036 49.66 20.96 -15.58
C THR A 1036 48.56 21.92 -15.11
N GLY A 1037 48.37 22.03 -13.80
CA GLY A 1037 47.41 22.95 -13.20
C GLY A 1037 47.70 24.40 -13.59
N ALA A 1038 46.65 25.19 -13.80
CA ALA A 1038 46.76 26.62 -14.04
C ALA A 1038 45.61 27.35 -13.35
N TRP A 1039 45.91 28.51 -12.76
CA TRP A 1039 44.94 29.37 -12.12
C TRP A 1039 44.72 30.64 -12.95
N PRO A 1040 43.49 31.17 -13.01
CA PRO A 1040 43.24 32.46 -13.62
C PRO A 1040 43.87 33.59 -12.78
N LEU A 1041 44.43 34.58 -13.46
CA LEU A 1041 44.70 35.90 -12.89
C LEU A 1041 43.44 36.74 -13.07
N ARG A 1042 42.75 37.10 -11.98
CA ARG A 1042 41.45 37.81 -12.01
C ARG A 1042 41.65 39.30 -12.21
N LEU A 1043 41.91 39.68 -13.45
CA LEU A 1043 41.96 41.09 -13.89
C LEU A 1043 40.56 41.74 -13.92
N ASP A 1044 39.51 40.92 -13.80
CA ASP A 1044 38.10 41.26 -13.72
C ASP A 1044 37.57 41.31 -12.27
N TRP A 1045 38.42 41.10 -11.27
CA TRP A 1045 38.01 41.16 -9.86
C TRP A 1045 37.52 42.57 -9.50
N ASN A 1046 36.50 42.68 -8.67
CA ASN A 1046 36.00 43.95 -8.18
C ASN A 1046 36.89 44.47 -7.05
N GLY A 1047 37.10 45.79 -7.01
CA GLY A 1047 37.95 46.44 -6.02
C GLY A 1047 39.45 46.46 -6.36
N LEU A 1048 39.82 46.28 -7.63
CA LEU A 1048 41.21 46.39 -8.07
C LEU A 1048 41.76 47.82 -7.90
N GLY A 1049 43.02 47.92 -7.45
CA GLY A 1049 43.67 49.19 -7.17
C GLY A 1049 44.21 49.91 -8.43
N SER A 1050 44.31 51.24 -8.35
CA SER A 1050 45.30 52.00 -9.14
C SER A 1050 46.54 52.15 -8.28
N TYR A 1051 47.68 51.69 -8.78
CA TYR A 1051 48.90 51.68 -7.97
C TYR A 1051 49.68 52.99 -8.05
N GLY A 1052 49.44 53.83 -9.06
CA GLY A 1052 50.15 55.08 -9.31
C GLY A 1052 50.04 55.45 -10.80
N PRO A 1053 50.71 56.54 -11.26
CA PRO A 1053 50.65 56.92 -12.66
C PRO A 1053 51.20 55.80 -13.54
N GLY A 1054 50.34 55.19 -14.35
CA GLY A 1054 50.68 54.16 -15.34
C GLY A 1054 50.72 52.71 -14.84
N TRP A 1055 50.63 52.44 -13.53
CA TRP A 1055 50.60 51.07 -12.99
C TRP A 1055 49.19 50.61 -12.66
N THR A 1056 48.81 49.47 -13.22
CA THR A 1056 47.48 48.84 -13.09
C THR A 1056 47.64 47.34 -12.90
N PRO A 1057 46.56 46.57 -12.65
CA PRO A 1057 46.63 45.11 -12.65
C PRO A 1057 47.22 44.51 -13.94
N LEU A 1058 47.11 45.21 -15.09
CA LEU A 1058 47.73 44.80 -16.36
C LEU A 1058 49.25 44.94 -16.37
N SER A 1059 49.83 45.66 -15.40
CA SER A 1059 51.28 45.73 -15.19
C SER A 1059 51.83 44.44 -14.54
N ALA A 1060 50.99 43.45 -14.25
CA ALA A 1060 51.43 42.13 -13.80
C ALA A 1060 52.41 41.52 -14.83
N PRO A 1061 53.63 41.12 -14.41
CA PRO A 1061 54.59 40.48 -15.29
C PRO A 1061 54.10 39.11 -15.75
N LEU A 1062 54.38 38.77 -17.00
CA LEU A 1062 54.12 37.43 -17.55
C LEU A 1062 55.19 36.46 -17.05
N LEU A 1063 54.77 35.24 -16.75
CA LEU A 1063 55.66 34.13 -16.44
C LEU A 1063 55.68 33.12 -17.60
N ALA A 1064 56.68 32.24 -17.60
CA ALA A 1064 56.77 31.16 -18.60
C ALA A 1064 55.49 30.30 -18.57
N GLY A 1065 54.92 30.05 -19.74
CA GLY A 1065 53.69 29.26 -19.89
C GLY A 1065 52.39 30.02 -19.64
N ASP A 1066 52.43 31.32 -19.32
CA ASP A 1066 51.21 32.12 -19.19
C ASP A 1066 50.46 32.16 -20.55
N SER A 1067 49.15 31.95 -20.47
CA SER A 1067 48.24 31.96 -21.62
C SER A 1067 47.27 33.11 -21.51
N VAL A 1068 47.38 34.07 -22.42
CA VAL A 1068 46.51 35.24 -22.51
C VAL A 1068 45.49 35.00 -23.61
N THR A 1069 44.23 35.12 -23.27
CA THR A 1069 43.11 34.99 -24.20
C THR A 1069 42.29 36.26 -24.14
N THR A 1070 41.94 36.78 -25.31
CA THR A 1070 41.10 37.95 -25.46
C THR A 1070 39.82 37.55 -26.17
N GLN A 1071 38.68 37.99 -25.65
CA GLN A 1071 37.44 37.91 -26.39
C GLN A 1071 37.43 39.12 -27.33
N GLN A 1072 37.51 38.86 -28.64
CA GLN A 1072 37.21 39.93 -29.60
C GLN A 1072 35.75 40.37 -29.39
N PRO A 1073 35.48 41.68 -29.30
CA PRO A 1073 34.11 42.18 -29.21
C PRO A 1073 33.27 41.79 -30.43
#